data_AF-A0A8C0S664-F1
#
_entry.id   AF-A0A8C0S664-F1
#
_cell.length_a   1.000
_cell.length_b   1.000
_cell.length_c   1.000
_cell.angle_alpha   90.00
_cell.angle_beta   90.00
_cell.angle_gamma   90.00
#
_symmetry.space_group_name_H-M   'P 1'
#
loop_
_entity.id
_entity.type
_entity.pdbx_description
1 polymer ?
#
loop_
_entity_poly.entity_id
_entity_poly.type
_entity_poly.pdbx_seq_one_letter_code
_entity_poly.pdbx_strand_id
1 'polypeptide(L)'
;MMLRNSEDGLSTANQKFRRAYGEAHGRNERKVQIKEIEEMLSQEGLSEIALGSPREQIEYLLVERSTFSRKLETGGPKQESQRHMASHLQERLAQETFEQVYQPLQREHEKYQEPVQQSEKILSESHSEDLEKAKISQTCLERNAKQVAERLGMAQEEIQRLTDELKRKEKEQSKLDSALEKAQLEIKKLKENLTKLQENDSVDLQKAKEHNQRLDEEILALRNRVRSLDSEKKMLGEVVEKLKGEIHESQENKQLGNHSPGKTVDTKQREQPPSSEEKLKYQQQEDVQKLRQNLHRLQVLCCSAEKELQYERGKNLDLKQHNSLLQEENIKIKVELKQAQQKFLDSTKMCSSLTAEWKHCQQKIRELELEVQAQSIKSQNNLQEKLDQEKSKVADAEAKILDLQQKLEQAHKVCLSDTCALGKKQLEERIKEALENEAKTKQQYQEEQQNRKLLDQNVNELQKQVSILQDKGNQLEITTSQQQSRIQEQEAQLKQLEDEKRKSDEHLKSNQELSEKLSGLQQEKEVLREKYGQLLKQFDVHVRNYNEKHQHHKAKLRRVKDRLVHEVELRDKKIEKLEHEIRILHQEKEKVSRNVKSSLMCCGSAHSRKSPPALIILQSLHTLGSHFFPLHLLLV
;
A
#
# COMPACT_ATOMS: atom_id res chain seq x y z
N MET A 1 8.00 -6.74 -33.65
CA MET A 1 7.81 -5.49 -34.41
C MET A 1 6.34 -5.25 -34.77
N MET A 2 5.58 -6.27 -35.23
CA MET A 2 4.14 -6.11 -35.55
C MET A 2 3.23 -5.79 -34.36
N LEU A 3 3.51 -6.31 -33.16
CA LEU A 3 2.68 -6.03 -31.97
C LEU A 3 2.80 -4.57 -31.49
N ARG A 4 4.00 -3.99 -31.56
CA ARG A 4 4.30 -2.62 -31.12
C ARG A 4 3.60 -1.57 -32.02
N ASN A 5 3.50 -1.86 -33.32
CA ASN A 5 2.74 -1.02 -34.27
C ASN A 5 1.22 -1.04 -34.03
N SER A 6 0.68 -2.11 -33.41
CA SER A 6 -0.76 -2.20 -33.11
C SER A 6 -1.15 -1.42 -31.85
N GLU A 7 -0.27 -1.40 -30.83
CA GLU A 7 -0.47 -0.64 -29.60
C GLU A 7 -0.40 0.87 -29.84
N ASP A 8 0.55 1.32 -30.67
CA ASP A 8 0.67 2.72 -31.05
C ASP A 8 -0.55 3.20 -31.87
N GLY A 9 -1.10 2.32 -32.73
CA GLY A 9 -2.34 2.58 -33.47
C GLY A 9 -3.56 2.73 -32.57
N LEU A 10 -3.70 1.85 -31.57
CA LEU A 10 -4.81 1.89 -30.61
C LEU A 10 -4.73 3.12 -29.68
N SER A 11 -3.52 3.48 -29.25
CA SER A 11 -3.27 4.66 -28.41
C SER A 11 -3.64 5.95 -29.15
N THR A 12 -3.24 6.05 -30.41
CA THR A 12 -3.56 7.21 -31.27
C THR A 12 -5.07 7.33 -31.53
N ALA A 13 -5.76 6.20 -31.74
CA ALA A 13 -7.21 6.19 -31.92
C ALA A 13 -7.95 6.63 -30.66
N ASN A 14 -7.54 6.15 -29.47
CA ASN A 14 -8.12 6.56 -28.20
C ASN A 14 -7.90 8.04 -27.87
N GLN A 15 -6.75 8.60 -28.27
CA GLN A 15 -6.48 10.02 -28.07
C GLN A 15 -7.36 10.90 -28.97
N LYS A 16 -7.61 10.48 -30.23
CA LYS A 16 -8.54 11.17 -31.14
C LYS A 16 -9.98 11.11 -30.63
N PHE A 17 -10.41 9.95 -30.12
CA PHE A 17 -11.74 9.79 -29.53
C PHE A 17 -11.96 10.71 -28.31
N ARG A 18 -10.98 10.81 -27.41
CA ARG A 18 -11.08 11.71 -26.25
C ARG A 18 -11.18 13.19 -26.63
N ARG A 19 -10.43 13.64 -27.65
CA ARG A 19 -10.58 15.03 -28.14
C ARG A 19 -11.95 15.27 -28.77
N ALA A 20 -12.39 14.38 -29.65
CA ALA A 20 -13.70 14.50 -30.29
C ALA A 20 -14.85 14.50 -29.26
N TYR A 21 -14.73 13.67 -28.22
CA TYR A 21 -15.70 13.63 -27.11
C TYR A 21 -15.68 14.92 -26.30
N GLY A 22 -14.50 15.45 -25.94
CA GLY A 22 -14.38 16.72 -25.20
C GLY A 22 -14.94 17.92 -25.99
N GLU A 23 -14.69 17.99 -27.30
CA GLU A 23 -15.24 19.03 -28.16
C GLU A 23 -16.76 18.91 -28.36
N ALA A 24 -17.30 17.69 -28.42
CA ALA A 24 -18.73 17.45 -28.51
C ALA A 24 -19.43 17.79 -27.18
N HIS A 25 -18.80 17.45 -26.06
CA HIS A 25 -19.31 17.76 -24.72
C HIS A 25 -19.35 19.26 -24.47
N GLY A 26 -18.24 19.98 -24.74
CA GLY A 26 -18.20 21.44 -24.60
C GLY A 26 -19.15 22.17 -25.57
N ARG A 27 -19.43 21.61 -26.76
CA ARG A 27 -20.48 22.14 -27.65
C ARG A 27 -21.89 21.95 -27.09
N ASN A 28 -22.17 20.83 -26.43
CA ASN A 28 -23.46 20.60 -25.78
C ASN A 28 -23.65 21.50 -24.56
N GLU A 29 -22.63 21.69 -23.73
CA GLU A 29 -22.70 22.62 -22.59
C GLU A 29 -23.00 24.05 -23.04
N ARG A 30 -22.31 24.53 -24.08
CA ARG A 30 -22.60 25.86 -24.66
C ARG A 30 -24.02 25.97 -25.21
N LYS A 31 -24.55 24.91 -25.84
CA LYS A 31 -25.94 24.89 -26.33
C LYS A 31 -26.96 24.94 -25.20
N VAL A 32 -26.69 24.26 -24.08
CA VAL A 32 -27.55 24.30 -22.89
C VAL A 32 -27.56 25.70 -22.28
N GLN A 33 -26.38 26.32 -22.13
CA GLN A 33 -26.26 27.69 -21.62
C GLN A 33 -26.97 28.72 -22.51
N ILE A 34 -26.85 28.61 -23.83
CA ILE A 34 -27.57 29.49 -24.77
C ILE A 34 -29.09 29.33 -24.61
N LYS A 35 -29.57 28.09 -24.48
CA LYS A 35 -31.00 27.80 -24.35
C LYS A 35 -31.59 28.32 -23.02
N GLU A 36 -30.81 28.25 -21.95
CA GLU A 36 -31.17 28.83 -20.64
C GLU A 36 -31.26 30.36 -20.70
N ILE A 37 -30.33 31.01 -21.41
CA ILE A 37 -30.37 32.46 -21.65
C ILE A 37 -31.58 32.86 -22.52
N GLU A 38 -31.88 32.11 -23.58
CA GLU A 38 -33.08 32.33 -24.41
C GLU A 38 -34.38 32.20 -23.61
N GLU A 39 -34.44 31.25 -22.68
CA GLU A 39 -35.60 31.02 -21.81
C GLU A 39 -35.77 32.15 -20.79
N MET A 40 -34.68 32.61 -20.16
CA MET A 40 -34.70 33.78 -19.27
C MET A 40 -35.15 35.05 -20.00
N LEU A 41 -34.62 35.30 -21.20
CA LEU A 41 -35.02 36.45 -22.02
C LEU A 41 -36.50 36.37 -22.45
N SER A 42 -37.02 35.17 -22.68
CA SER A 42 -38.42 34.96 -23.03
C SER A 42 -39.37 35.23 -21.85
N GLN A 43 -38.95 34.89 -20.61
CA GLN A 43 -39.73 35.17 -19.39
C GLN A 43 -39.86 36.67 -19.10
N GLU A 44 -38.84 37.45 -19.45
CA GLU A 44 -38.82 38.91 -19.30
C GLU A 44 -39.45 39.66 -20.49
N GLY A 45 -40.02 38.93 -21.48
CA GLY A 45 -40.66 39.53 -22.66
C GLY A 45 -39.68 40.13 -23.68
N LEU A 46 -38.41 39.73 -23.64
CA LEU A 46 -37.30 40.22 -24.47
C LEU A 46 -36.85 39.21 -25.54
N SER A 47 -37.78 38.38 -26.03
CA SER A 47 -37.51 37.28 -26.96
C SER A 47 -36.96 37.72 -28.33
N GLU A 48 -37.18 38.97 -28.74
CA GLU A 48 -36.64 39.53 -29.99
C GLU A 48 -35.11 39.74 -29.95
N ILE A 49 -34.53 39.87 -28.75
CA ILE A 49 -33.08 40.06 -28.55
C ILE A 49 -32.32 38.74 -28.79
N ALA A 50 -32.93 37.60 -28.45
CA ALA A 50 -32.32 36.28 -28.59
C ALA A 50 -31.93 35.94 -30.04
N LEU A 51 -32.61 36.55 -31.02
CA LEU A 51 -32.34 36.35 -32.46
C LEU A 51 -31.27 37.31 -33.02
N GLY A 52 -30.84 38.30 -32.25
CA GLY A 52 -29.81 39.27 -32.64
C GLY A 52 -28.39 38.73 -32.53
N SER A 53 -27.46 39.30 -33.29
CA SER A 53 -26.01 39.04 -33.15
C SER A 53 -25.54 39.40 -31.73
N PRO A 54 -24.52 38.73 -31.13
CA PRO A 54 -24.00 39.08 -29.81
C PRO A 54 -23.67 40.56 -29.62
N ARG A 55 -23.29 41.24 -30.72
CA ARG A 55 -23.04 42.69 -30.72
C ARG A 55 -24.34 43.51 -30.56
N GLU A 56 -25.41 43.11 -31.22
CA GLU A 56 -26.74 43.73 -31.14
C GLU A 56 -27.38 43.49 -29.78
N GLN A 57 -27.17 42.30 -29.19
CA GLN A 57 -27.63 41.97 -27.83
C GLN A 57 -26.98 42.88 -26.78
N ILE A 58 -25.67 43.12 -26.88
CA ILE A 58 -24.95 44.02 -25.97
C ILE A 58 -25.42 45.47 -26.14
N GLU A 59 -25.63 45.93 -27.37
CA GLU A 59 -26.07 47.29 -27.65
C GLU A 59 -27.48 47.56 -27.10
N TYR A 60 -28.40 46.60 -27.25
CA TYR A 60 -29.74 46.69 -26.69
C TYR A 60 -29.74 46.72 -25.15
N LEU A 61 -28.96 45.86 -24.50
CA LEU A 61 -28.82 45.84 -23.04
C LEU A 61 -28.23 47.14 -22.47
N LEU A 62 -27.28 47.75 -23.18
CA LEU A 62 -26.69 49.03 -22.80
C LEU A 62 -27.72 50.18 -22.93
N VAL A 63 -28.54 50.16 -23.98
CA VAL A 63 -29.63 51.12 -24.16
C VAL A 63 -30.68 50.95 -23.07
N GLU A 64 -31.15 49.73 -22.80
CA GLU A 64 -32.10 49.46 -21.71
C GLU A 64 -31.60 49.94 -20.36
N ARG A 65 -30.35 49.63 -20.02
CA ARG A 65 -29.70 50.09 -18.77
C ARG A 65 -29.71 51.61 -18.68
N SER A 66 -29.45 52.31 -19.77
CA SER A 66 -29.47 53.79 -19.81
C SER A 66 -30.89 54.37 -19.67
N THR A 67 -31.90 53.72 -20.24
CA THR A 67 -33.31 54.10 -20.03
C THR A 67 -33.81 53.80 -18.62
N PHE A 68 -33.35 52.71 -18.00
CA PHE A 68 -33.71 52.36 -16.63
C PHE A 68 -33.07 53.32 -15.62
N SER A 69 -31.79 53.67 -15.82
CA SER A 69 -31.13 54.73 -15.07
C SER A 69 -31.85 56.07 -15.21
N ARG A 70 -32.30 56.44 -16.42
CA ARG A 70 -33.06 57.67 -16.65
C ARG A 70 -34.44 57.65 -15.98
N LYS A 71 -35.13 56.50 -15.96
CA LYS A 71 -36.42 56.33 -15.27
C LYS A 71 -36.29 56.41 -13.75
N LEU A 72 -35.19 55.92 -13.18
CA LEU A 72 -34.87 56.09 -11.76
C LEU A 72 -34.56 57.56 -11.40
N GLU A 73 -34.04 58.33 -12.34
CA GLU A 73 -33.86 59.78 -12.18
C GLU A 73 -35.15 60.60 -12.40
N THR A 74 -36.23 60.03 -12.99
CA THR A 74 -37.41 60.81 -13.45
C THR A 74 -38.80 60.35 -12.96
N GLY A 75 -38.94 59.50 -11.93
CA GLY A 75 -40.25 59.23 -11.29
C GLY A 75 -40.25 59.54 -9.78
N GLY A 76 -41.07 60.41 -9.19
CA GLY A 76 -42.30 61.09 -9.65
C GLY A 76 -42.53 62.49 -8.99
N PRO A 77 -43.75 63.07 -9.06
CA PRO A 77 -43.94 64.52 -9.26
C PRO A 77 -44.24 65.37 -8.01
N LYS A 78 -43.97 66.69 -8.16
CA LYS A 78 -44.11 67.86 -7.24
C LYS A 78 -42.91 68.02 -6.29
N GLN A 79 -42.25 69.18 -6.18
CA GLN A 79 -42.73 70.55 -6.32
C GLN A 79 -41.57 71.47 -6.73
N GLU A 80 -41.86 72.31 -7.72
CA GLU A 80 -41.01 73.36 -8.26
C GLU A 80 -40.96 74.53 -7.27
N SER A 81 -39.90 74.61 -6.45
CA SER A 81 -39.47 75.83 -5.75
C SER A 81 -38.15 75.59 -5.03
N GLN A 82 -37.03 75.74 -5.74
CA GLN A 82 -35.76 76.24 -5.22
C GLN A 82 -34.71 76.23 -6.33
N ARG A 83 -34.65 77.32 -7.11
CA ARG A 83 -33.50 77.67 -7.95
C ARG A 83 -32.94 79.04 -7.58
N HIS A 84 -32.67 79.23 -6.29
CA HIS A 84 -31.74 80.26 -5.87
C HIS A 84 -30.84 79.70 -4.77
N MET A 85 -29.55 80.01 -4.88
CA MET A 85 -28.46 79.68 -3.94
C MET A 85 -27.67 78.40 -4.22
N ALA A 86 -27.20 78.22 -5.46
CA ALA A 86 -26.03 77.39 -5.74
C ALA A 86 -25.05 78.17 -6.63
N SER A 87 -24.32 79.09 -6.02
CA SER A 87 -23.02 79.58 -6.51
C SER A 87 -22.29 80.17 -5.32
N HIS A 88 -21.03 79.77 -5.18
CA HIS A 88 -20.10 80.09 -4.09
C HIS A 88 -20.24 79.23 -2.84
N LEU A 89 -19.50 78.12 -2.82
CA LEU A 89 -18.31 77.99 -1.95
C LEU A 89 -17.63 76.64 -2.24
N GLN A 90 -17.11 76.51 -3.46
CA GLN A 90 -16.06 75.56 -3.77
C GLN A 90 -14.74 76.34 -3.78
N GLU A 91 -14.20 76.60 -2.60
CA GLU A 91 -12.78 76.93 -2.44
C GLU A 91 -12.39 76.93 -0.96
N ARG A 92 -11.27 76.27 -0.67
CA ARG A 92 -10.50 76.24 0.58
C ARG A 92 -11.01 75.33 1.71
N LEU A 93 -10.91 74.03 1.45
CA LEU A 93 -10.27 73.12 2.41
C LEU A 93 -8.82 72.90 1.98
N ALA A 94 -7.88 73.58 2.62
CA ALA A 94 -6.49 73.12 2.77
C ALA A 94 -5.78 74.00 3.81
N GLN A 95 -5.11 73.32 4.76
CA GLN A 95 -4.18 73.84 5.79
C GLN A 95 -4.87 74.58 6.95
N GLU A 96 -4.67 74.24 8.23
CA GLU A 96 -3.53 73.60 8.88
C GLU A 96 -3.89 73.14 10.31
N THR A 97 -3.39 71.94 10.66
CA THR A 97 -2.88 71.48 11.96
C THR A 97 -3.75 71.48 13.23
N PHE A 98 -4.04 70.25 13.66
CA PHE A 98 -3.95 69.73 15.03
C PHE A 98 -2.90 70.46 15.91
N GLU A 99 -3.35 71.06 17.02
CA GLU A 99 -2.99 70.72 18.41
C GLU A 99 -3.47 71.83 19.36
N GLN A 100 -3.72 71.41 20.61
CA GLN A 100 -4.08 72.21 21.78
C GLN A 100 -5.56 72.50 22.00
N VAL A 101 -6.14 72.35 23.19
CA VAL A 101 -5.70 71.82 24.49
C VAL A 101 -6.99 71.68 25.30
N TYR A 102 -7.05 70.65 26.13
CA TYR A 102 -7.99 70.47 27.23
C TYR A 102 -8.15 71.71 28.14
N GLN A 103 -9.40 72.14 28.38
CA GLN A 103 -9.99 72.76 29.60
C GLN A 103 -9.34 74.03 30.24
N PRO A 104 -10.07 74.89 31.03
CA PRO A 104 -11.28 74.59 31.81
C PRO A 104 -12.44 75.62 31.79
N LEU A 105 -13.65 75.08 31.95
CA LEU A 105 -14.89 75.76 32.34
C LEU A 105 -14.89 75.98 33.86
N GLN A 106 -14.40 77.13 34.31
CA GLN A 106 -14.66 77.63 35.66
C GLN A 106 -14.39 79.14 35.70
N ARG A 107 -15.38 79.99 35.39
CA ARG A 107 -15.44 81.34 36.01
C ARG A 107 -16.66 82.25 35.91
N GLU A 108 -17.78 81.97 35.24
CA GLU A 108 -18.88 82.98 35.23
C GLU A 108 -20.19 82.47 35.80
N HIS A 109 -20.17 82.24 37.12
CA HIS A 109 -21.30 82.51 38.01
C HIS A 109 -20.86 83.64 38.94
N GLU A 110 -21.13 84.89 38.58
CA GLU A 110 -21.27 86.06 39.50
C GLU A 110 -21.37 87.36 38.69
N LYS A 111 -22.62 87.80 38.50
CA LYS A 111 -23.14 89.11 38.07
C LYS A 111 -24.48 88.74 37.43
N TYR A 112 -25.62 88.95 38.07
CA TYR A 112 -26.12 90.22 38.56
C TYR A 112 -27.09 90.00 39.72
N GLN A 113 -26.96 90.81 40.77
CA GLN A 113 -27.97 91.00 41.81
C GLN A 113 -28.17 92.51 42.02
N GLU A 114 -29.40 92.96 41.69
CA GLU A 114 -30.17 94.08 42.26
C GLU A 114 -29.74 95.57 42.04
N PRO A 115 -30.61 96.60 42.24
CA PRO A 115 -31.98 96.60 42.83
C PRO A 115 -33.05 97.54 42.16
N VAL A 116 -34.26 97.49 42.75
CA VAL A 116 -35.28 98.57 42.92
C VAL A 116 -36.52 98.61 41.99
N GLN A 117 -37.64 98.41 42.69
CA GLN A 117 -39.05 98.68 42.46
C GLN A 117 -39.39 100.08 41.88
N GLN A 118 -40.37 100.17 40.96
CA GLN A 118 -41.56 101.05 41.03
C GLN A 118 -42.34 101.07 39.70
N SER A 119 -43.46 100.35 39.66
CA SER A 119 -44.71 100.72 38.97
C SER A 119 -45.73 99.66 39.36
N GLU A 120 -46.36 99.80 40.53
CA GLU A 120 -47.78 100.15 40.61
C GLU A 120 -48.73 99.29 39.75
N LYS A 121 -49.56 98.54 40.47
CA LYS A 121 -50.98 98.30 40.16
C LYS A 121 -51.25 97.20 39.12
N ILE A 122 -51.48 95.99 39.61
CA ILE A 122 -52.81 95.31 39.68
C ILE A 122 -52.58 93.80 39.95
N LEU A 123 -53.38 93.26 40.88
CA LEU A 123 -53.65 91.83 41.13
C LEU A 123 -52.61 91.01 41.91
N SER A 124 -52.55 91.32 43.20
CA SER A 124 -52.44 90.33 44.27
C SER A 124 -53.70 89.46 44.33
N GLU A 125 -53.79 88.36 43.57
CA GLU A 125 -54.82 87.30 43.79
C GLU A 125 -54.62 86.01 42.97
N SER A 126 -53.38 85.52 42.74
CA SER A 126 -53.19 84.20 42.09
C SER A 126 -52.11 83.28 42.70
N HIS A 127 -51.40 83.72 43.75
CA HIS A 127 -50.16 83.06 44.16
C HIS A 127 -50.27 81.99 45.27
N SER A 128 -51.47 81.57 45.68
CA SER A 128 -51.62 80.35 46.52
C SER A 128 -52.03 79.12 45.71
N GLU A 129 -52.89 79.28 44.69
CA GLU A 129 -53.35 78.16 43.86
C GLU A 129 -52.29 77.66 42.87
N ASP A 130 -51.47 78.57 42.32
CA ASP A 130 -50.41 78.19 41.38
C ASP A 130 -49.25 77.46 42.08
N LEU A 131 -48.98 77.77 43.36
CA LEU A 131 -47.95 77.08 44.15
C LEU A 131 -48.41 75.68 44.59
N GLU A 132 -49.71 75.52 44.92
CA GLU A 132 -50.29 74.19 45.20
C GLU A 132 -50.41 73.34 43.94
N LYS A 133 -50.84 73.90 42.80
CA LYS A 133 -50.85 73.20 41.51
C LYS A 133 -49.44 72.79 41.06
N ALA A 134 -48.43 73.62 41.31
CA ALA A 134 -47.03 73.29 41.06
C ALA A 134 -46.54 72.15 41.97
N LYS A 135 -46.87 72.16 43.28
CA LYS A 135 -46.56 71.05 44.21
C LYS A 135 -47.27 69.74 43.86
N ILE A 136 -48.53 69.80 43.43
CA ILE A 136 -49.29 68.62 42.99
C ILE A 136 -48.71 68.07 41.68
N SER A 137 -48.32 68.94 40.75
CA SER A 137 -47.66 68.55 39.49
C SER A 137 -46.28 67.95 39.73
N GLN A 138 -45.51 68.52 40.66
CA GLN A 138 -44.19 68.00 41.06
C GLN A 138 -44.29 66.63 41.74
N THR A 139 -45.25 66.45 42.65
CA THR A 139 -45.49 65.13 43.29
C THR A 139 -46.08 64.10 42.34
N CYS A 140 -46.79 64.50 41.27
CA CYS A 140 -47.20 63.60 40.18
C CYS A 140 -46.01 63.16 39.34
N LEU A 141 -45.15 64.11 38.95
CA LEU A 141 -43.92 63.83 38.21
C LEU A 141 -42.95 62.94 39.00
N GLU A 142 -42.77 63.16 40.30
CA GLU A 142 -41.93 62.31 41.14
C GLU A 142 -42.46 60.88 41.26
N ARG A 143 -43.79 60.68 41.35
CA ARG A 143 -44.39 59.34 41.33
C ARG A 143 -44.19 58.65 39.99
N ASN A 144 -44.38 59.37 38.88
CA ASN A 144 -44.14 58.84 37.55
C ASN A 144 -42.67 58.49 37.32
N ALA A 145 -41.74 59.35 37.78
CA ALA A 145 -40.31 59.09 37.70
C ALA A 145 -39.90 57.86 38.52
N LYS A 146 -40.46 57.68 39.73
CA LYS A 146 -40.25 56.47 40.54
C LYS A 146 -40.79 55.22 39.85
N GLN A 147 -41.99 55.28 39.29
CA GLN A 147 -42.59 54.14 38.58
C GLN A 147 -41.81 53.78 37.31
N VAL A 148 -41.28 54.77 36.58
CA VAL A 148 -40.39 54.55 35.43
C VAL A 148 -39.06 53.95 35.87
N ALA A 149 -38.48 54.42 36.98
CA ALA A 149 -37.26 53.86 37.54
C ALA A 149 -37.43 52.40 37.99
N GLU A 150 -38.56 52.06 38.62
CA GLU A 150 -38.90 50.67 38.97
C GLU A 150 -39.06 49.78 37.74
N ARG A 151 -39.79 50.24 36.71
CA ARG A 151 -39.94 49.51 35.44
C ARG A 151 -38.60 49.33 34.72
N LEU A 152 -37.74 50.35 34.73
CA LEU A 152 -36.40 50.27 34.17
C LEU A 152 -35.54 49.27 34.93
N GLY A 153 -35.61 49.26 36.26
CA GLY A 153 -34.92 48.28 37.11
C GLY A 153 -35.35 46.85 36.79
N MET A 154 -36.65 46.58 36.69
CA MET A 154 -37.15 45.26 36.29
C MET A 154 -36.72 44.86 34.87
N ALA A 155 -36.70 45.80 33.92
CA ALA A 155 -36.23 45.54 32.56
C ALA A 155 -34.72 45.21 32.53
N GLN A 156 -33.91 45.90 33.34
CA GLN A 156 -32.48 45.62 33.47
C GLN A 156 -32.22 44.24 34.09
N GLU A 157 -32.97 43.86 35.13
CA GLU A 157 -32.92 42.52 35.72
C GLU A 157 -33.31 41.43 34.70
N GLU A 158 -34.32 41.68 33.87
CA GLU A 158 -34.74 40.72 32.84
C GLU A 158 -33.70 40.59 31.72
N ILE A 159 -33.12 41.70 31.27
CA ILE A 159 -32.01 41.68 30.30
C ILE A 159 -30.84 40.87 30.86
N GLN A 160 -30.52 41.03 32.15
CA GLN A 160 -29.45 40.27 32.79
C GLN A 160 -29.78 38.77 32.85
N ARG A 161 -31.01 38.40 33.23
CA ARG A 161 -31.46 36.99 33.22
C ARG A 161 -31.36 36.34 31.84
N LEU A 162 -31.86 37.02 30.81
CA LEU A 162 -31.80 36.54 29.43
C LEU A 162 -30.35 36.44 28.93
N THR A 163 -29.48 37.37 29.32
CA THR A 163 -28.05 37.33 28.99
C THR A 163 -27.36 36.11 29.60
N ASP A 164 -27.67 35.79 30.86
CA ASP A 164 -27.09 34.62 31.53
C ASP A 164 -27.64 33.29 30.99
N GLU A 165 -28.90 33.28 30.55
CA GLU A 165 -29.49 32.15 29.82
C GLU A 165 -28.82 31.92 28.46
N LEU A 166 -28.57 32.99 27.71
CA LEU A 166 -27.90 32.93 26.41
C LEU A 166 -26.47 32.37 26.57
N LYS A 167 -25.72 32.84 27.58
CA LYS A 167 -24.39 32.28 27.91
C LYS A 167 -24.44 30.81 28.31
N ARG A 168 -25.48 30.36 29.04
CA ARG A 168 -25.68 28.93 29.34
C ARG A 168 -25.89 28.13 28.05
N LYS A 169 -26.71 28.65 27.14
CA LYS A 169 -26.98 28.02 25.85
C LYS A 169 -25.75 27.97 24.94
N GLU A 170 -24.92 29.00 24.90
CA GLU A 170 -23.63 28.97 24.18
C GLU A 170 -22.66 27.92 24.73
N LYS A 171 -22.61 27.75 26.06
CA LYS A 171 -21.81 26.68 26.69
C LYS A 171 -22.36 25.28 26.40
N GLU A 172 -23.67 25.13 26.28
CA GLU A 172 -24.29 23.87 25.83
C GLU A 172 -23.99 23.61 24.36
N GLN A 173 -24.10 24.63 23.50
CA GLN A 173 -23.82 24.53 22.08
C GLN A 173 -22.37 24.12 21.81
N SER A 174 -21.39 24.76 22.45
CA SER A 174 -19.97 24.40 22.32
C SER A 174 -19.65 22.97 22.76
N LYS A 175 -20.37 22.42 23.76
CA LYS A 175 -20.26 21.00 24.15
C LYS A 175 -20.81 20.07 23.07
N LEU A 176 -21.96 20.43 22.48
CA LEU A 176 -22.56 19.68 21.38
C LEU A 176 -21.67 19.71 20.13
N ASP A 177 -21.08 20.86 19.80
CA ASP A 177 -20.16 21.00 18.68
C ASP A 177 -18.90 20.13 18.87
N SER A 178 -18.35 20.10 20.09
CA SER A 178 -17.22 19.21 20.42
C SER A 178 -17.59 17.72 20.33
N ALA A 179 -18.81 17.35 20.73
CA ALA A 179 -19.29 15.98 20.60
C ALA A 179 -19.52 15.59 19.13
N LEU A 180 -20.04 16.52 18.32
CA LEU A 180 -20.23 16.34 16.88
C LEU A 180 -18.89 16.15 16.16
N GLU A 181 -17.89 16.96 16.47
CA GLU A 181 -16.55 16.84 15.88
C GLU A 181 -15.90 15.48 16.20
N LYS A 182 -16.05 15.00 17.45
CA LYS A 182 -15.60 13.65 17.85
C LYS A 182 -16.32 12.55 17.07
N ALA A 183 -17.64 12.65 16.93
CA ALA A 183 -18.43 11.69 16.17
C ALA A 183 -18.04 11.68 14.68
N GLN A 184 -17.80 12.85 14.08
CA GLN A 184 -17.32 12.96 12.70
C GLN A 184 -15.94 12.30 12.51
N LEU A 185 -15.03 12.46 13.47
CA LEU A 185 -13.72 11.83 13.43
C LEU A 185 -13.80 10.29 13.55
N GLU A 186 -14.72 9.78 14.37
CA GLU A 186 -14.99 8.34 14.50
C GLU A 186 -15.62 7.78 13.22
N ILE A 187 -16.58 8.47 12.62
CA ILE A 187 -17.15 8.10 11.32
C ILE A 187 -16.05 8.04 10.25
N LYS A 188 -15.11 8.99 10.24
CA LYS A 188 -13.98 8.97 9.29
C LYS A 188 -13.10 7.73 9.48
N LYS A 189 -12.75 7.39 10.73
CA LYS A 189 -11.99 6.16 11.05
C LYS A 189 -12.73 4.89 10.64
N LEU A 190 -14.04 4.83 10.88
CA LEU A 190 -14.86 3.68 10.49
C LEU A 190 -14.94 3.54 8.96
N LYS A 191 -15.03 4.65 8.22
CA LYS A 191 -14.98 4.64 6.76
C LYS A 191 -13.64 4.12 6.24
N GLU A 192 -12.51 4.57 6.80
CA GLU A 192 -11.18 4.07 6.43
C GLU A 192 -11.00 2.58 6.74
N ASN A 193 -11.56 2.10 7.84
CA ASN A 193 -11.54 0.66 8.17
C ASN A 193 -12.41 -0.15 7.20
N LEU A 194 -13.57 0.38 6.80
CA LEU A 194 -14.45 -0.26 5.84
C LEU A 194 -13.78 -0.39 4.46
N THR A 195 -13.11 0.66 3.98
CA THR A 195 -12.39 0.59 2.70
C THR A 195 -11.25 -0.42 2.74
N LYS A 196 -10.46 -0.47 3.82
CA LYS A 196 -9.42 -1.49 4.01
C LYS A 196 -9.97 -2.92 4.02
N LEU A 197 -11.11 -3.12 4.68
CA LEU A 197 -11.76 -4.43 4.71
C LEU A 197 -12.26 -4.83 3.32
N GLN A 198 -12.87 -3.91 2.58
CA GLN A 198 -13.31 -4.15 1.19
C GLN A 198 -12.14 -4.48 0.26
N GLU A 199 -11.00 -3.79 0.40
CA GLU A 199 -9.79 -4.09 -0.36
C GLU A 199 -9.27 -5.50 -0.04
N ASN A 200 -9.18 -5.86 1.25
CA ASN A 200 -8.74 -7.20 1.65
C ASN A 200 -9.68 -8.29 1.12
N ASP A 201 -11.00 -8.13 1.28
CA ASP A 201 -12.00 -9.07 0.76
C ASP A 201 -11.89 -9.22 -0.76
N SER A 202 -11.62 -8.12 -1.49
CA SER A 202 -11.44 -8.15 -2.94
C SER A 202 -10.20 -8.93 -3.35
N VAL A 203 -9.10 -8.78 -2.61
CA VAL A 203 -7.84 -9.48 -2.85
C VAL A 203 -7.99 -10.97 -2.56
N ASP A 204 -8.65 -11.34 -1.46
CA ASP A 204 -8.85 -12.74 -1.10
C ASP A 204 -9.85 -13.43 -2.04
N LEU A 205 -10.88 -12.72 -2.49
CA LEU A 205 -11.77 -13.21 -3.56
C LEU A 205 -10.99 -13.43 -4.87
N GLN A 206 -10.08 -12.54 -5.22
CA GLN A 206 -9.25 -12.67 -6.42
C GLN A 206 -8.32 -13.89 -6.32
N LYS A 207 -7.65 -14.10 -5.18
CA LYS A 207 -6.83 -15.30 -4.94
C LYS A 207 -7.66 -16.59 -5.02
N ALA A 208 -8.87 -16.59 -4.45
CA ALA A 208 -9.76 -17.75 -4.52
C ALA A 208 -10.19 -18.05 -5.96
N LYS A 209 -10.47 -17.02 -6.77
CA LYS A 209 -10.76 -17.17 -8.20
C LYS A 209 -9.59 -17.76 -8.97
N GLU A 210 -8.37 -17.24 -8.76
CA GLU A 210 -7.15 -17.76 -9.40
C GLU A 210 -6.87 -19.21 -9.01
N HIS A 211 -7.06 -19.56 -7.74
CA HIS A 211 -6.91 -20.93 -7.27
C HIS A 211 -7.93 -21.87 -7.92
N ASN A 212 -9.20 -21.48 -7.98
CA ASN A 212 -10.24 -22.27 -8.65
C ASN A 212 -9.95 -22.42 -10.14
N GLN A 213 -9.46 -21.37 -10.81
CA GLN A 213 -9.05 -21.45 -12.20
C GLN A 213 -7.91 -22.47 -12.41
N ARG A 214 -6.89 -22.48 -11.53
CA ARG A 214 -5.83 -23.50 -11.59
C ARG A 214 -6.36 -24.91 -11.39
N LEU A 215 -7.27 -25.10 -10.43
CA LEU A 215 -7.91 -26.40 -10.23
C LEU A 215 -8.73 -26.84 -11.45
N ASP A 216 -9.44 -25.92 -12.10
CA ASP A 216 -10.20 -26.22 -13.32
C ASP A 216 -9.27 -26.64 -14.47
N GLU A 217 -8.12 -25.98 -14.61
CA GLU A 217 -7.08 -26.34 -15.58
C GLU A 217 -6.48 -27.73 -15.28
N GLU A 218 -6.19 -28.05 -14.01
CA GLU A 218 -5.73 -29.36 -13.58
C GLU A 218 -6.78 -30.45 -13.83
N ILE A 219 -8.04 -30.20 -13.48
CA ILE A 219 -9.15 -31.12 -13.75
C ILE A 219 -9.28 -31.37 -15.25
N LEU A 220 -9.15 -30.33 -16.08
CA LEU A 220 -9.19 -30.47 -17.54
C LEU A 220 -8.01 -31.31 -18.05
N ALA A 221 -6.79 -31.07 -17.54
CA ALA A 221 -5.60 -31.83 -17.89
C ALA A 221 -5.73 -33.31 -17.48
N LEU A 222 -6.24 -33.59 -16.27
CA LEU A 222 -6.51 -34.94 -15.79
C LEU A 222 -7.58 -35.64 -16.64
N ARG A 223 -8.68 -34.96 -16.99
CA ARG A 223 -9.70 -35.49 -17.90
C ARG A 223 -9.13 -35.82 -19.28
N ASN A 224 -8.24 -34.99 -19.82
CA ASN A 224 -7.52 -35.27 -21.07
C ASN A 224 -6.61 -36.50 -20.96
N ARG A 225 -5.88 -36.63 -19.84
CA ARG A 225 -5.00 -37.76 -19.59
C ARG A 225 -5.77 -39.08 -19.47
N VAL A 226 -6.89 -39.08 -18.74
CA VAL A 226 -7.79 -40.24 -18.62
C VAL A 226 -8.31 -40.68 -19.99
N ARG A 227 -8.82 -39.74 -20.81
CA ARG A 227 -9.25 -40.06 -22.19
C ARG A 227 -8.14 -40.69 -23.03
N SER A 228 -6.91 -40.21 -22.89
CA SER A 228 -5.75 -40.74 -23.61
C SER A 228 -5.42 -42.16 -23.14
N LEU A 229 -5.42 -42.40 -21.82
CA LEU A 229 -5.20 -43.72 -21.24
C LEU A 229 -6.31 -44.72 -21.60
N ASP A 230 -7.57 -44.29 -21.64
CA ASP A 230 -8.69 -45.12 -22.08
C ASP A 230 -8.54 -45.52 -23.56
N SER A 231 -8.04 -44.60 -24.40
CA SER A 231 -7.74 -44.88 -25.80
C SER A 231 -6.60 -45.90 -25.94
N GLU A 232 -5.52 -45.76 -25.15
CA GLU A 232 -4.41 -46.71 -25.10
C GLU A 232 -4.87 -48.10 -24.60
N LYS A 233 -5.69 -48.14 -23.54
CA LYS A 233 -6.30 -49.37 -23.02
C LYS A 233 -7.16 -50.06 -24.07
N LYS A 234 -7.94 -49.31 -24.85
CA LYS A 234 -8.75 -49.85 -25.95
C LYS A 234 -7.86 -50.50 -27.02
N MET A 235 -6.80 -49.81 -27.46
CA MET A 235 -5.85 -50.34 -28.44
C MET A 235 -5.15 -51.61 -27.94
N LEU A 236 -4.69 -51.63 -26.68
CA LEU A 236 -4.10 -52.81 -26.07
C LEU A 236 -5.09 -53.98 -25.97
N GLY A 237 -6.35 -53.69 -25.62
CA GLY A 237 -7.43 -54.68 -25.63
C GLY A 237 -7.65 -55.31 -27.00
N GLU A 238 -7.65 -54.51 -28.07
CA GLU A 238 -7.76 -55.01 -29.45
C GLU A 238 -6.56 -55.90 -29.84
N VAL A 239 -5.34 -55.55 -29.41
CA VAL A 239 -4.14 -56.38 -29.63
C VAL A 239 -4.23 -57.70 -28.87
N VAL A 240 -4.70 -57.68 -27.62
CA VAL A 240 -4.87 -58.89 -26.81
C VAL A 240 -5.91 -59.83 -27.41
N GLU A 241 -7.05 -59.31 -27.89
CA GLU A 241 -8.07 -60.14 -28.54
C GLU A 241 -7.56 -60.76 -29.86
N LYS A 242 -6.75 -60.04 -30.65
CA LYS A 242 -6.07 -60.63 -31.83
C LYS A 242 -5.15 -61.79 -31.45
N LEU A 243 -4.25 -61.57 -30.48
CA LEU A 243 -3.34 -62.61 -30.00
C LEU A 243 -4.08 -63.82 -29.43
N LYS A 244 -5.20 -63.58 -28.73
CA LYS A 244 -6.05 -64.66 -28.19
C LYS A 244 -6.70 -65.48 -29.30
N GLY A 245 -7.14 -64.84 -30.39
CA GLY A 245 -7.60 -65.51 -31.61
C GLY A 245 -6.51 -66.36 -32.27
N GLU A 246 -5.31 -65.80 -32.44
CA GLU A 246 -4.14 -66.50 -32.99
C GLU A 246 -3.72 -67.71 -32.14
N ILE A 247 -3.79 -67.60 -30.80
CA ILE A 247 -3.55 -68.72 -29.88
C ILE A 247 -4.63 -69.79 -30.05
N HIS A 248 -5.90 -69.41 -30.19
CA HIS A 248 -6.99 -70.37 -30.39
C HIS A 248 -6.83 -71.13 -31.72
N GLU A 249 -6.52 -70.45 -32.83
CA GLU A 249 -6.24 -71.08 -34.14
C GLU A 249 -4.99 -71.97 -34.11
N SER A 250 -3.94 -71.57 -33.39
CA SER A 250 -2.72 -72.38 -33.27
C SER A 250 -2.85 -73.57 -32.31
N GLN A 251 -3.82 -73.55 -31.39
CA GLN A 251 -4.14 -74.65 -30.49
C GLN A 251 -5.11 -75.66 -31.13
N GLU A 252 -6.03 -75.22 -32.00
CA GLU A 252 -6.86 -76.09 -32.85
C GLU A 252 -6.01 -76.84 -33.90
N ASN A 253 -4.98 -76.20 -34.45
CA ASN A 253 -4.04 -76.83 -35.39
C ASN A 253 -3.07 -77.85 -34.74
N LYS A 254 -3.09 -78.06 -33.42
CA LYS A 254 -2.19 -78.98 -32.69
C LYS A 254 -2.89 -80.15 -31.98
N GLN A 255 -4.21 -80.31 -32.12
CA GLN A 255 -4.96 -81.45 -31.55
C GLN A 255 -5.12 -82.65 -32.52
N LEU A 256 -4.13 -82.89 -33.39
CA LEU A 256 -3.99 -84.14 -34.15
C LEU A 256 -2.57 -84.69 -33.92
N GLY A 257 -2.39 -85.53 -32.91
CA GLY A 257 -1.05 -86.09 -32.63
C GLY A 257 -0.84 -86.81 -31.30
N ASN A 258 -1.79 -87.65 -30.89
CA ASN A 258 -1.58 -89.00 -30.33
C ASN A 258 -0.33 -89.38 -29.48
N HIS A 259 -0.67 -89.90 -28.28
CA HIS A 259 -0.10 -91.05 -27.54
C HIS A 259 1.10 -90.90 -26.56
N SER A 260 0.76 -91.01 -25.26
CA SER A 260 1.49 -91.67 -24.15
C SER A 260 1.73 -93.18 -24.39
N PRO A 261 2.31 -94.00 -23.47
CA PRO A 261 3.35 -93.83 -22.41
C PRO A 261 4.36 -95.02 -22.33
N GLY A 262 5.38 -94.97 -21.46
CA GLY A 262 5.92 -96.20 -20.80
C GLY A 262 7.42 -96.28 -20.50
N LYS A 263 7.72 -96.58 -19.21
CA LYS A 263 8.64 -97.63 -18.63
C LYS A 263 10.01 -97.88 -19.32
N THR A 264 11.16 -98.15 -18.67
CA THR A 264 11.54 -98.84 -17.40
C THR A 264 13.09 -98.76 -17.31
N VAL A 265 13.71 -98.62 -16.13
CA VAL A 265 14.58 -99.61 -15.45
C VAL A 265 15.72 -100.15 -16.37
N ASP A 266 17.03 -99.98 -16.14
CA ASP A 266 17.79 -100.64 -15.07
C ASP A 266 19.32 -100.38 -15.16
N THR A 267 19.95 -100.44 -13.98
CA THR A 267 21.29 -100.88 -13.55
C THR A 267 22.65 -100.41 -14.15
N LYS A 268 23.45 -99.92 -13.18
CA LYS A 268 24.88 -100.22 -12.85
C LYS A 268 25.97 -99.83 -13.85
N GLN A 269 26.88 -98.98 -13.37
CA GLN A 269 28.22 -99.44 -13.02
C GLN A 269 28.94 -98.50 -12.04
N ARG A 270 29.76 -99.14 -11.22
CA ARG A 270 30.45 -98.69 -10.02
C ARG A 270 31.89 -98.41 -10.40
N GLU A 271 32.36 -97.18 -10.25
CA GLU A 271 33.79 -96.90 -10.15
C GLU A 271 34.00 -95.79 -9.12
N GLN A 272 34.47 -96.17 -7.93
CA GLN A 272 35.23 -95.25 -7.10
C GLN A 272 36.68 -95.26 -7.61
N PRO A 273 37.28 -94.07 -7.75
CA PRO A 273 38.67 -93.89 -7.37
C PRO A 273 38.82 -92.85 -6.25
N PRO A 274 39.98 -92.81 -5.58
CA PRO A 274 40.11 -92.36 -4.20
C PRO A 274 40.42 -90.86 -4.05
N SER A 275 40.25 -90.37 -2.82
CA SER A 275 40.80 -89.11 -2.28
C SER A 275 40.22 -87.78 -2.82
N SER A 276 39.19 -87.26 -2.14
CA SER A 276 38.68 -85.89 -2.36
C SER A 276 38.29 -85.16 -1.06
N GLU A 277 38.76 -85.57 0.10
CA GLU A 277 38.47 -84.85 1.36
C GLU A 277 39.11 -83.44 1.38
N GLU A 278 40.27 -83.24 0.76
CA GLU A 278 40.89 -81.91 0.70
C GLU A 278 40.19 -80.97 -0.31
N LYS A 279 39.87 -81.43 -1.52
CA LYS A 279 39.14 -80.61 -2.51
C LYS A 279 37.73 -80.24 -2.04
N LEU A 280 37.05 -81.14 -1.30
CA LEU A 280 35.76 -80.84 -0.70
C LEU A 280 35.89 -79.83 0.46
N LYS A 281 36.96 -79.91 1.26
CA LYS A 281 37.24 -78.94 2.34
C LYS A 281 37.57 -77.55 1.82
N TYR A 282 38.39 -77.44 0.76
CA TYR A 282 38.65 -76.15 0.10
C TYR A 282 37.37 -75.55 -0.50
N GLN A 283 36.58 -76.35 -1.21
CA GLN A 283 35.29 -75.91 -1.76
C GLN A 283 34.31 -75.50 -0.65
N GLN A 284 34.17 -76.29 0.41
CA GLN A 284 33.33 -75.96 1.57
C GLN A 284 33.82 -74.71 2.30
N GLN A 285 35.13 -74.48 2.40
CA GLN A 285 35.70 -73.30 3.03
C GLN A 285 35.48 -72.04 2.19
N GLU A 286 35.60 -72.13 0.86
CA GLU A 286 35.24 -71.05 -0.06
C GLU A 286 33.74 -70.75 -0.03
N ASP A 287 32.89 -71.78 0.02
CA ASP A 287 31.44 -71.61 0.11
C ASP A 287 31.02 -71.01 1.46
N VAL A 288 31.66 -71.41 2.56
CA VAL A 288 31.48 -70.77 3.88
C VAL A 288 31.95 -69.31 3.84
N GLN A 289 33.05 -69.00 3.15
CA GLN A 289 33.53 -67.62 3.01
C GLN A 289 32.59 -66.76 2.16
N LYS A 290 32.05 -67.30 1.06
CA LYS A 290 31.00 -66.65 0.25
C LYS A 290 29.71 -66.45 1.05
N LEU A 291 29.28 -67.44 1.84
CA LEU A 291 28.13 -67.31 2.72
C LEU A 291 28.34 -66.25 3.80
N ARG A 292 29.54 -66.14 4.38
CA ARG A 292 29.88 -65.06 5.33
C ARG A 292 29.84 -63.69 4.68
N GLN A 293 30.37 -63.55 3.46
CA GLN A 293 30.29 -62.30 2.70
C GLN A 293 28.85 -61.94 2.32
N ASN A 294 28.05 -62.92 1.90
CA ASN A 294 26.63 -62.73 1.59
C ASN A 294 25.83 -62.34 2.84
N LEU A 295 26.10 -62.97 3.99
CA LEU A 295 25.49 -62.61 5.27
C LEU A 295 25.85 -61.18 5.66
N HIS A 296 27.12 -60.79 5.54
CA HIS A 296 27.54 -59.42 5.81
C HIS A 296 26.87 -58.40 4.88
N ARG A 297 26.78 -58.72 3.57
CA ARG A 297 26.09 -57.88 2.59
C ARG A 297 24.60 -57.73 2.91
N LEU A 298 23.93 -58.83 3.27
CA LEU A 298 22.54 -58.81 3.72
C LEU A 298 22.37 -57.99 5.00
N GLN A 299 23.29 -58.11 5.96
CA GLN A 299 23.24 -57.36 7.21
C GLN A 299 23.36 -55.85 6.97
N VAL A 300 24.26 -55.42 6.07
CA VAL A 300 24.37 -54.02 5.66
C VAL A 300 23.09 -53.53 4.98
N LEU A 301 22.52 -54.32 4.07
CA LEU A 301 21.27 -53.98 3.40
C LEU A 301 20.10 -53.87 4.39
N CYS A 302 20.00 -54.79 5.37
CA CYS A 302 19.00 -54.74 6.42
C CYS A 302 19.17 -53.48 7.29
N CYS A 303 20.40 -53.15 7.70
CA CYS A 303 20.65 -51.93 8.48
C CYS A 303 20.30 -50.66 7.68
N SER A 304 20.55 -50.63 6.37
CA SER A 304 20.13 -49.51 5.51
C SER A 304 18.60 -49.43 5.37
N ALA A 305 17.94 -50.56 5.13
CA ALA A 305 16.48 -50.63 5.05
C ALA A 305 15.79 -50.23 6.37
N GLU A 306 16.38 -50.58 7.52
CA GLU A 306 15.90 -50.16 8.85
C GLU A 306 16.02 -48.64 9.04
N LYS A 307 17.13 -48.04 8.62
CA LYS A 307 17.31 -46.58 8.68
C LYS A 307 16.31 -45.85 7.78
N GLU A 308 16.08 -46.37 6.56
CA GLU A 308 15.08 -45.84 5.64
C GLU A 308 13.67 -45.93 6.22
N LEU A 309 13.31 -47.08 6.81
CA LEU A 309 12.04 -47.28 7.50
C LEU A 309 11.86 -46.31 8.68
N GLN A 310 12.92 -46.05 9.44
CA GLN A 310 12.89 -45.07 10.53
C GLN A 310 12.68 -43.64 10.00
N TYR A 311 13.36 -43.27 8.92
CA TYR A 311 13.19 -41.98 8.27
C TYR A 311 11.75 -41.78 7.77
N GLU A 312 11.19 -42.77 7.07
CA GLU A 312 9.81 -42.71 6.58
C GLU A 312 8.78 -42.69 7.73
N ARG A 313 9.04 -43.40 8.85
CA ARG A 313 8.22 -43.30 10.06
C ARG A 313 8.27 -41.90 10.69
N GLY A 314 9.44 -41.28 10.74
CA GLY A 314 9.61 -39.90 11.21
C GLY A 314 8.80 -38.93 10.35
N LYS A 315 8.96 -39.00 9.04
CA LYS A 315 8.19 -38.22 8.08
C LYS A 315 6.68 -38.44 8.20
N ASN A 316 6.24 -39.68 8.46
CA ASN A 316 4.82 -39.98 8.68
C ASN A 316 4.29 -39.35 9.98
N LEU A 317 5.09 -39.30 11.04
CA LEU A 317 4.75 -38.62 12.29
C LEU A 317 4.61 -37.12 12.07
N ASP A 318 5.53 -36.50 11.36
CA ASP A 318 5.48 -35.07 11.02
C ASP A 318 4.22 -34.76 10.19
N LEU A 319 3.92 -35.59 9.18
CA LEU A 319 2.69 -35.46 8.39
C LEU A 319 1.42 -35.63 9.24
N LYS A 320 1.42 -36.53 10.24
CA LYS A 320 0.30 -36.66 11.17
C LYS A 320 0.14 -35.42 12.03
N GLN A 321 1.23 -34.84 12.52
CA GLN A 321 1.19 -33.60 13.29
C GLN A 321 0.64 -32.44 12.45
N HIS A 322 1.11 -32.27 11.21
CA HIS A 322 0.57 -31.26 10.30
C HIS A 322 -0.91 -31.46 9.99
N ASN A 323 -1.35 -32.71 9.79
CA ASN A 323 -2.77 -33.02 9.59
C ASN A 323 -3.62 -32.66 10.82
N SER A 324 -3.13 -32.92 12.03
CA SER A 324 -3.83 -32.53 13.27
C SER A 324 -3.95 -31.01 13.40
N LEU A 325 -2.87 -30.27 13.11
CA LEU A 325 -2.90 -28.80 13.12
C LEU A 325 -3.85 -28.24 12.05
N LEU A 326 -3.85 -28.83 10.86
CA LEU A 326 -4.80 -28.47 9.80
C LEU A 326 -6.25 -28.74 10.22
N GLN A 327 -6.52 -29.83 10.95
CA GLN A 327 -7.85 -30.11 11.49
C GLN A 327 -8.26 -29.08 12.54
N GLU A 328 -7.35 -28.68 13.42
CA GLU A 328 -7.60 -27.64 14.43
C GLU A 328 -7.92 -26.28 13.79
N GLU A 329 -7.10 -25.84 12.82
CA GLU A 329 -7.36 -24.62 12.06
C GLU A 329 -8.67 -24.71 11.26
N ASN A 330 -9.02 -25.88 10.71
CA ASN A 330 -10.30 -26.08 10.02
C ASN A 330 -11.49 -25.92 10.97
N ILE A 331 -11.38 -26.41 12.21
CA ILE A 331 -12.42 -26.24 13.24
C ILE A 331 -12.53 -24.76 13.63
N LYS A 332 -11.39 -24.08 13.83
CA LYS A 332 -11.35 -22.66 14.17
C LYS A 332 -12.01 -21.79 13.10
N ILE A 333 -11.64 -21.98 11.84
CA ILE A 333 -12.26 -21.28 10.70
C ILE A 333 -13.76 -21.56 10.63
N LYS A 334 -14.20 -22.80 10.88
CA LYS A 334 -15.64 -23.13 10.93
C LYS A 334 -16.38 -22.38 12.04
N VAL A 335 -15.76 -22.20 13.20
CA VAL A 335 -16.37 -21.42 14.31
C VAL A 335 -16.42 -19.94 13.95
N GLU A 336 -15.34 -19.37 13.43
CA GLU A 336 -15.28 -17.97 12.98
C GLU A 336 -16.30 -17.69 11.88
N LEU A 337 -16.44 -18.60 10.91
CA LEU A 337 -17.45 -18.52 9.86
C LEU A 337 -18.87 -18.50 10.44
N LYS A 338 -19.19 -19.41 11.38
CA LYS A 338 -20.50 -19.42 12.04
C LYS A 338 -20.75 -18.13 12.82
N GLN A 339 -19.73 -17.60 13.49
CA GLN A 339 -19.85 -16.34 14.22
C GLN A 339 -20.07 -15.16 13.27
N ALA A 340 -19.37 -15.11 12.14
CA ALA A 340 -19.56 -14.08 11.11
C ALA A 340 -20.96 -14.16 10.49
N GLN A 341 -21.44 -15.37 10.18
CA GLN A 341 -22.80 -15.60 9.68
C GLN A 341 -23.86 -15.13 10.69
N GLN A 342 -23.67 -15.41 11.98
CA GLN A 342 -24.58 -14.95 13.03
C GLN A 342 -24.61 -13.42 13.13
N LYS A 343 -23.43 -12.76 13.12
CA LYS A 343 -23.33 -11.29 13.11
C LYS A 343 -24.02 -10.68 11.89
N PHE A 344 -23.87 -11.30 10.72
CA PHE A 344 -24.54 -10.85 9.50
C PHE A 344 -26.07 -10.98 9.62
N LEU A 345 -26.55 -12.08 10.18
CA LEU A 345 -27.99 -12.28 10.43
C LEU A 345 -28.54 -11.21 11.38
N ASP A 346 -27.83 -10.93 12.47
CA ASP A 346 -28.26 -9.94 13.47
C ASP A 346 -28.20 -8.51 12.90
N SER A 347 -27.18 -8.18 12.11
CA SER A 347 -27.12 -6.92 11.36
C SER A 347 -28.27 -6.79 10.36
N THR A 348 -28.61 -7.86 9.65
CA THR A 348 -29.75 -7.87 8.71
C THR A 348 -31.08 -7.61 9.43
N LYS A 349 -31.29 -8.22 10.61
CA LYS A 349 -32.48 -7.97 11.45
C LYS A 349 -32.53 -6.50 11.89
N MET A 350 -31.41 -5.93 12.32
CA MET A 350 -31.32 -4.52 12.69
C MET A 350 -31.62 -3.59 11.51
N CYS A 351 -31.07 -3.86 10.33
CA CYS A 351 -31.41 -3.09 9.13
C CYS A 351 -32.91 -3.18 8.80
N SER A 352 -33.52 -4.34 9.00
CA SER A 352 -34.95 -4.55 8.79
C SER A 352 -35.80 -3.73 9.77
N SER A 353 -35.42 -3.69 11.06
CA SER A 353 -36.13 -2.89 12.08
C SER A 353 -35.97 -1.39 11.82
N LEU A 354 -34.77 -0.93 11.52
CA LEU A 354 -34.51 0.47 11.17
C LEU A 354 -35.28 0.89 9.91
N THR A 355 -35.40 0.00 8.92
CA THR A 355 -36.22 0.25 7.73
C THR A 355 -37.69 0.39 8.07
N ALA A 356 -38.21 -0.42 8.99
CA ALA A 356 -39.60 -0.32 9.47
C ALA A 356 -39.84 0.99 10.24
N GLU A 357 -38.91 1.39 11.12
CA GLU A 357 -38.96 2.66 11.85
C GLU A 357 -38.90 3.85 10.89
N TRP A 358 -38.02 3.83 9.90
CA TRP A 358 -37.95 4.88 8.88
C TRP A 358 -39.26 5.02 8.10
N LYS A 359 -39.86 3.90 7.67
CA LYS A 359 -41.17 3.90 6.99
C LYS A 359 -42.27 4.46 7.89
N HIS A 360 -42.26 4.11 9.17
CA HIS A 360 -43.21 4.64 10.15
C HIS A 360 -43.05 6.15 10.32
N CYS A 361 -41.82 6.65 10.50
CA CYS A 361 -41.55 8.08 10.58
C CYS A 361 -41.96 8.82 9.30
N GLN A 362 -41.69 8.24 8.12
CA GLN A 362 -42.11 8.81 6.84
C GLN A 362 -43.62 8.89 6.72
N GLN A 363 -44.35 7.86 7.16
CA GLN A 363 -45.81 7.89 7.19
C GLN A 363 -46.34 8.93 8.17
N LYS A 364 -45.71 9.07 9.34
CA LYS A 364 -46.10 10.07 10.34
C LYS A 364 -45.95 11.50 9.82
N ILE A 365 -44.90 11.77 9.05
CA ILE A 365 -44.70 13.07 8.38
C ILE A 365 -45.86 13.33 7.41
N ARG A 366 -46.21 12.37 6.54
CA ARG A 366 -47.34 12.52 5.60
C ARG A 366 -48.67 12.78 6.31
N GLU A 367 -48.93 12.11 7.43
CA GLU A 367 -50.14 12.35 8.24
C GLU A 367 -50.17 13.78 8.80
N LEU A 368 -49.04 14.26 9.33
CA LEU A 368 -48.95 15.63 9.86
C LEU A 368 -49.09 16.69 8.76
N GLU A 369 -48.52 16.45 7.58
CA GLU A 369 -48.69 17.32 6.41
C GLU A 369 -50.16 17.44 6.00
N LEU A 370 -50.89 16.31 5.95
CA LEU A 370 -52.32 16.29 5.64
C LEU A 370 -53.16 17.01 6.71
N GLU A 371 -52.83 16.84 8.00
CA GLU A 371 -53.54 17.52 9.10
C GLU A 371 -53.36 19.04 9.02
N VAL A 372 -52.12 19.51 8.75
CA VAL A 372 -51.84 20.94 8.55
C VAL A 372 -52.63 21.49 7.36
N GLN A 373 -52.68 20.75 6.25
CA GLN A 373 -53.42 21.15 5.06
C GLN A 373 -54.94 21.20 5.32
N ALA A 374 -55.49 20.21 6.04
CA ALA A 374 -56.89 20.19 6.45
C ALA A 374 -57.25 21.36 7.38
N GLN A 375 -56.34 21.71 8.31
CA GLN A 375 -56.52 22.83 9.21
C GLN A 375 -56.46 24.18 8.47
N SER A 376 -55.59 24.30 7.47
CA SER A 376 -55.53 25.45 6.57
C SER A 376 -56.82 25.61 5.75
N ILE A 377 -57.36 24.53 5.19
CA ILE A 377 -58.64 24.57 4.45
C ILE A 377 -59.80 24.96 5.38
N LYS A 378 -59.84 24.43 6.62
CA LYS A 378 -60.86 24.79 7.61
C LYS A 378 -60.82 26.27 7.99
N SER A 379 -59.63 26.86 8.15
CA SER A 379 -59.51 28.29 8.45
C SER A 379 -59.89 29.15 7.25
N GLN A 380 -59.48 28.76 6.04
CA GLN A 380 -59.87 29.41 4.79
C GLN A 380 -61.40 29.42 4.60
N ASN A 381 -62.05 28.28 4.81
CA ASN A 381 -63.52 28.18 4.70
C ASN A 381 -64.24 29.03 5.75
N ASN A 382 -63.74 29.10 6.99
CA ASN A 382 -64.29 29.98 8.02
C ASN A 382 -64.20 31.46 7.63
N LEU A 383 -63.08 31.88 7.04
CA LEU A 383 -62.91 33.25 6.55
C LEU A 383 -63.86 33.54 5.37
N GLN A 384 -64.03 32.58 4.47
CA GLN A 384 -64.95 32.69 3.34
C GLN A 384 -66.41 32.81 3.80
N GLU A 385 -66.84 32.00 4.79
CA GLU A 385 -68.17 32.07 5.37
C GLU A 385 -68.43 33.42 6.06
N LYS A 386 -67.45 33.94 6.83
CA LYS A 386 -67.54 35.28 7.42
C LYS A 386 -67.65 36.36 6.35
N LEU A 387 -66.89 36.22 5.26
CA LEU A 387 -66.95 37.16 4.13
C LEU A 387 -68.34 37.15 3.49
N ASP A 388 -68.93 35.98 3.27
CA ASP A 388 -70.25 35.87 2.64
C ASP A 388 -71.38 36.32 3.60
N GLN A 389 -71.23 36.13 4.91
CA GLN A 389 -72.11 36.76 5.91
C GLN A 389 -72.05 38.28 5.85
N GLU A 390 -70.86 38.87 5.79
CA GLU A 390 -70.72 40.32 5.66
C GLU A 390 -71.31 40.83 4.33
N LYS A 391 -71.11 40.11 3.22
CA LYS A 391 -71.77 40.45 1.95
C LYS A 391 -73.30 40.43 2.05
N SER A 392 -73.88 39.43 2.73
CA SER A 392 -75.34 39.38 2.95
C SER A 392 -75.83 40.57 3.77
N LYS A 393 -75.12 40.93 4.84
CA LYS A 393 -75.47 42.11 5.66
C LYS A 393 -75.37 43.40 4.85
N VAL A 394 -74.36 43.51 3.97
CA VAL A 394 -74.23 44.64 3.04
C VAL A 394 -75.40 44.67 2.07
N ALA A 395 -75.80 43.55 1.47
CA ALA A 395 -76.96 43.49 0.57
C ALA A 395 -78.27 43.87 1.29
N ASP A 396 -78.48 43.40 2.52
CA ASP A 396 -79.62 43.78 3.36
C ASP A 396 -79.61 45.28 3.70
N ALA A 397 -78.42 45.83 3.98
CA ALA A 397 -78.23 47.26 4.22
C ALA A 397 -78.48 48.06 2.93
N GLU A 398 -78.06 47.59 1.77
CA GLU A 398 -78.31 48.20 0.46
C GLU A 398 -79.80 48.18 0.12
N ALA A 399 -80.51 47.08 0.37
CA ALA A 399 -81.96 47.00 0.21
C ALA A 399 -82.70 47.98 1.15
N LYS A 400 -82.24 48.10 2.41
CA LYS A 400 -82.73 49.12 3.34
C LYS A 400 -82.41 50.54 2.87
N ILE A 401 -81.24 50.78 2.31
CA ILE A 401 -80.87 52.09 1.75
C ILE A 401 -81.78 52.42 0.57
N LEU A 402 -82.10 51.46 -0.30
CA LEU A 402 -83.04 51.66 -1.42
C LEU A 402 -84.47 51.96 -0.92
N ASP A 403 -84.97 51.23 0.08
CA ASP A 403 -86.26 51.51 0.73
C ASP A 403 -86.28 52.89 1.41
N LEU A 404 -85.19 53.24 2.10
CA LEU A 404 -85.02 54.56 2.73
C LEU A 404 -84.85 55.66 1.68
N GLN A 405 -84.21 55.41 0.55
CA GLN A 405 -84.12 56.35 -0.58
C GLN A 405 -85.49 56.56 -1.21
N GLN A 406 -86.29 55.50 -1.39
CA GLN A 406 -87.67 55.61 -1.87
C GLN A 406 -88.55 56.41 -0.90
N LYS A 407 -88.40 56.18 0.41
CA LYS A 407 -89.07 56.95 1.47
C LYS A 407 -88.58 58.39 1.55
N LEU A 408 -87.29 58.63 1.32
CA LEU A 408 -86.68 59.96 1.27
C LEU A 408 -87.14 60.73 0.03
N GLU A 409 -87.29 60.10 -1.13
CA GLU A 409 -87.86 60.69 -2.35
C GLU A 409 -89.31 61.16 -2.12
N GLN A 410 -90.08 60.38 -1.34
CA GLN A 410 -91.45 60.71 -0.92
C GLN A 410 -91.47 61.83 0.14
N ALA A 411 -90.51 61.85 1.07
CA ALA A 411 -90.35 62.90 2.08
C ALA A 411 -89.77 64.22 1.51
N HIS A 412 -88.92 64.14 0.48
CA HIS A 412 -88.38 65.27 -0.29
C HIS A 412 -89.46 66.03 -1.05
N LYS A 413 -90.61 65.40 -1.31
CA LYS A 413 -91.80 66.07 -1.84
C LYS A 413 -92.56 66.90 -0.79
N VAL A 414 -92.23 66.77 0.51
CA VAL A 414 -93.03 67.33 1.61
C VAL A 414 -92.28 68.25 2.60
N CYS A 415 -90.96 68.21 2.81
CA CYS A 415 -90.30 69.30 3.57
C CYS A 415 -88.77 69.36 3.41
N LEU A 416 -88.26 70.51 2.98
CA LEU A 416 -86.84 70.86 2.91
C LEU A 416 -86.37 71.44 4.25
N SER A 417 -85.85 70.60 5.14
CA SER A 417 -84.96 71.04 6.24
C SER A 417 -84.16 69.90 6.90
N ASP A 418 -84.66 68.65 6.91
CA ASP A 418 -83.99 67.55 7.64
C ASP A 418 -82.88 66.82 6.85
N THR A 419 -82.87 66.92 5.52
CA THR A 419 -81.84 66.30 4.66
C THR A 419 -80.46 66.96 4.82
N CYS A 420 -80.41 68.24 5.16
CA CYS A 420 -79.16 69.01 5.18
C CYS A 420 -78.29 68.71 6.42
N ALA A 421 -78.89 68.27 7.54
CA ALA A 421 -78.17 67.95 8.77
C ALA A 421 -77.56 66.53 8.77
N LEU A 422 -78.21 65.57 8.09
CA LEU A 422 -77.78 64.16 8.05
C LEU A 422 -76.65 63.94 7.02
N GLY A 423 -76.73 64.61 5.85
CA GLY A 423 -75.65 64.62 4.86
C GLY A 423 -74.36 65.25 5.38
N LYS A 424 -74.46 66.26 6.27
CA LYS A 424 -73.30 66.86 6.94
C LYS A 424 -72.61 65.87 7.90
N LYS A 425 -73.38 65.13 8.72
CA LYS A 425 -72.83 64.11 9.64
C LYS A 425 -72.16 62.93 8.90
N GLN A 426 -72.77 62.42 7.83
CA GLN A 426 -72.16 61.35 7.03
C GLN A 426 -70.87 61.76 6.34
N LEU A 427 -70.78 63.02 5.86
CA LEU A 427 -69.55 63.55 5.30
C LEU A 427 -68.47 63.73 6.37
N GLU A 428 -68.82 64.20 7.56
CA GLU A 428 -67.89 64.31 8.70
C GLU A 428 -67.31 62.94 9.11
N GLU A 429 -68.13 61.89 9.13
CA GLU A 429 -67.70 60.52 9.47
C GLU A 429 -66.79 59.91 8.40
N ARG A 430 -67.13 60.09 7.10
CA ARG A 430 -66.26 59.69 5.98
C ARG A 430 -64.94 60.44 5.94
N ILE A 431 -64.94 61.73 6.28
CA ILE A 431 -63.70 62.50 6.42
C ILE A 431 -62.87 61.94 7.57
N LYS A 432 -63.48 61.58 8.69
CA LYS A 432 -62.78 60.98 9.83
C LYS A 432 -62.18 59.62 9.51
N GLU A 433 -62.93 58.74 8.84
CA GLU A 433 -62.42 57.44 8.38
C GLU A 433 -61.30 57.59 7.35
N ALA A 434 -61.43 58.53 6.41
CA ALA A 434 -60.39 58.82 5.42
C ALA A 434 -59.09 59.31 6.10
N LEU A 435 -59.21 60.20 7.10
CA LEU A 435 -58.07 60.67 7.89
C LEU A 435 -57.43 59.54 8.71
N GLU A 436 -58.23 58.64 9.29
CA GLU A 436 -57.71 57.51 10.06
C GLU A 436 -57.01 56.47 9.15
N ASN A 437 -57.55 56.22 7.96
CA ASN A 437 -56.92 55.35 6.96
C ASN A 437 -55.63 55.97 6.40
N GLU A 438 -55.61 57.28 6.12
CA GLU A 438 -54.39 57.98 5.70
C GLU A 438 -53.30 57.91 6.78
N ALA A 439 -53.67 58.05 8.06
CA ALA A 439 -52.75 57.88 9.18
C ALA A 439 -52.18 56.45 9.26
N LYS A 440 -53.03 55.42 9.09
CA LYS A 440 -52.59 54.00 9.06
C LYS A 440 -51.65 53.72 7.90
N THR A 441 -51.92 54.24 6.70
CA THR A 441 -51.04 54.05 5.53
C THR A 441 -49.70 54.76 5.73
N LYS A 442 -49.68 55.96 6.32
CA LYS A 442 -48.44 56.66 6.69
C LYS A 442 -47.61 55.87 7.71
N GLN A 443 -48.26 55.27 8.70
CA GLN A 443 -47.60 54.41 9.68
C GLN A 443 -46.98 53.18 9.02
N GLN A 444 -47.74 52.44 8.22
CA GLN A 444 -47.24 51.25 7.50
C GLN A 444 -46.08 51.60 6.56
N TYR A 445 -46.16 52.74 5.88
CA TYR A 445 -45.06 53.22 5.04
C TYR A 445 -43.79 53.49 5.85
N GLN A 446 -43.91 54.09 7.05
CA GLN A 446 -42.76 54.30 7.93
C GLN A 446 -42.17 52.98 8.46
N GLU A 447 -43.02 52.04 8.85
CA GLU A 447 -42.59 50.69 9.28
C GLU A 447 -41.85 49.95 8.16
N GLU A 448 -42.37 49.99 6.92
CA GLU A 448 -41.72 49.38 5.75
C GLU A 448 -40.36 50.02 5.45
N GLN A 449 -40.23 51.34 5.64
CA GLN A 449 -38.95 52.04 5.50
C GLN A 449 -37.93 51.63 6.57
N GLN A 450 -38.37 51.35 7.80
CA GLN A 450 -37.48 50.81 8.83
C GLN A 450 -37.10 49.35 8.54
N ASN A 451 -38.05 48.54 8.06
CA ASN A 451 -37.78 47.16 7.64
C ASN A 451 -36.78 47.09 6.49
N ARG A 452 -36.88 47.98 5.49
CA ARG A 452 -35.87 48.08 4.41
C ARG A 452 -34.47 48.38 4.93
N LYS A 453 -34.35 49.33 5.87
CA LYS A 453 -33.04 49.65 6.49
C LYS A 453 -32.46 48.45 7.24
N LEU A 454 -33.29 47.72 7.97
CA LEU A 454 -32.87 46.51 8.66
C LEU A 454 -32.44 45.41 7.67
N LEU A 455 -33.18 45.25 6.58
CA LEU A 455 -32.86 44.28 5.53
C LEU A 455 -31.53 44.63 4.84
N ASP A 456 -31.29 45.90 4.52
CA ASP A 456 -30.02 46.36 3.96
C ASP A 456 -28.84 46.08 4.91
N GLN A 457 -29.02 46.28 6.22
CA GLN A 457 -28.01 45.93 7.22
C GLN A 457 -27.72 44.43 7.23
N ASN A 458 -28.76 43.59 7.17
CA ASN A 458 -28.61 42.14 7.11
C ASN A 458 -27.91 41.67 5.83
N VAL A 459 -28.25 42.25 4.67
CA VAL A 459 -27.59 41.93 3.39
C VAL A 459 -26.11 42.29 3.46
N ASN A 460 -25.77 43.46 3.98
CA ASN A 460 -24.38 43.87 4.16
C ASN A 460 -23.60 42.93 5.09
N GLU A 461 -24.23 42.47 6.18
CA GLU A 461 -23.61 41.55 7.12
C GLU A 461 -23.41 40.16 6.50
N LEU A 462 -24.40 39.65 5.76
CA LEU A 462 -24.27 38.40 5.00
C LEU A 462 -23.15 38.50 3.96
N GLN A 463 -23.03 39.63 3.27
CA GLN A 463 -21.98 39.86 2.28
C GLN A 463 -20.57 39.84 2.91
N LYS A 464 -20.41 40.39 4.11
CA LYS A 464 -19.15 40.25 4.89
C LYS A 464 -18.86 38.80 5.25
N GLN A 465 -19.87 38.04 5.71
CA GLN A 465 -19.69 36.64 6.06
C GLN A 465 -19.27 35.81 4.84
N VAL A 466 -19.89 36.04 3.67
CA VAL A 466 -19.51 35.40 2.42
C VAL A 466 -18.05 35.74 2.05
N SER A 467 -17.64 37.00 2.16
CA SER A 467 -16.25 37.40 1.92
C SER A 467 -15.27 36.67 2.84
N ILE A 468 -15.57 36.60 4.14
CA ILE A 468 -14.72 35.91 5.13
C ILE A 468 -14.62 34.41 4.83
N LEU A 469 -15.74 33.77 4.45
CA LEU A 469 -15.75 32.35 4.09
C LEU A 469 -14.95 32.09 2.82
N GLN A 470 -15.04 32.97 1.83
CA GLN A 470 -14.26 32.87 0.59
C GLN A 470 -12.76 33.00 0.87
N ASP A 471 -12.34 33.95 1.72
CA ASP A 471 -10.95 34.10 2.12
C ASP A 471 -10.42 32.87 2.87
N LYS A 472 -11.23 32.30 3.78
CA LYS A 472 -10.91 31.04 4.46
C LYS A 472 -10.79 29.88 3.46
N GLY A 473 -11.67 29.82 2.47
CA GLY A 473 -11.61 28.83 1.38
C GLY A 473 -10.29 28.92 0.61
N ASN A 474 -9.91 30.13 0.19
CA ASN A 474 -8.65 30.39 -0.52
C ASN A 474 -7.43 29.99 0.32
N GLN A 475 -7.43 30.29 1.63
CA GLN A 475 -6.35 29.89 2.52
C GLN A 475 -6.25 28.37 2.70
N LEU A 476 -7.38 27.67 2.76
CA LEU A 476 -7.41 26.20 2.79
C LEU A 476 -6.88 25.60 1.49
N GLU A 477 -7.20 26.18 0.34
CA GLU A 477 -6.69 25.74 -0.95
C GLU A 477 -5.16 25.91 -1.05
N ILE A 478 -4.64 27.06 -0.64
CA ILE A 478 -3.20 27.32 -0.58
C ILE A 478 -2.50 26.32 0.34
N THR A 479 -3.00 26.13 1.57
CA THR A 479 -2.38 25.18 2.52
C THR A 479 -2.47 23.73 2.04
N THR A 480 -3.56 23.34 1.40
CA THR A 480 -3.72 22.01 0.79
C THR A 480 -2.71 21.80 -0.34
N SER A 481 -2.52 22.77 -1.22
CA SER A 481 -1.52 22.69 -2.30
C SER A 481 -0.08 22.61 -1.77
N GLN A 482 0.24 23.33 -0.68
CA GLN A 482 1.53 23.27 -0.01
C GLN A 482 1.77 21.89 0.63
N GLN A 483 0.76 21.34 1.32
CA GLN A 483 0.84 19.99 1.88
C GLN A 483 1.03 18.94 0.80
N GLN A 484 0.29 19.05 -0.32
CA GLN A 484 0.43 18.14 -1.45
C GLN A 484 1.85 18.17 -2.05
N SER A 485 2.44 19.36 -2.19
CA SER A 485 3.81 19.52 -2.68
C SER A 485 4.83 18.88 -1.73
N ARG A 486 4.62 19.02 -0.41
CA ARG A 486 5.48 18.41 0.62
C ARG A 486 5.38 16.88 0.64
N ILE A 487 4.19 16.33 0.40
CA ILE A 487 3.98 14.88 0.26
C ILE A 487 4.76 14.37 -0.96
N GLN A 488 4.64 15.04 -2.11
CA GLN A 488 5.38 14.67 -3.32
C GLN A 488 6.90 14.71 -3.11
N GLU A 489 7.40 15.70 -2.37
CA GLU A 489 8.82 15.79 -2.02
C GLU A 489 9.25 14.61 -1.11
N GLN A 490 8.44 14.25 -0.12
CA GLN A 490 8.69 13.10 0.75
C GLN A 490 8.63 11.76 0.00
N GLU A 491 7.70 11.60 -0.93
CA GLU A 491 7.60 10.41 -1.80
C GLU A 491 8.85 10.26 -2.68
N ALA A 492 9.36 11.36 -3.23
CA ALA A 492 10.59 11.35 -4.01
C ALA A 492 11.81 10.96 -3.16
N GLN A 493 11.92 11.47 -1.93
CA GLN A 493 12.98 11.10 -0.99
C GLN A 493 12.90 9.62 -0.59
N LEU A 494 11.70 9.10 -0.30
CA LEU A 494 11.50 7.69 0.01
C LEU A 494 11.94 6.79 -1.15
N LYS A 495 11.57 7.15 -2.38
CA LYS A 495 11.99 6.40 -3.57
C LYS A 495 13.52 6.35 -3.72
N GLN A 496 14.20 7.46 -3.44
CA GLN A 496 15.67 7.49 -3.46
C GLN A 496 16.27 6.56 -2.39
N LEU A 497 15.74 6.58 -1.16
CA LEU A 497 16.21 5.72 -0.07
C LEU A 497 15.96 4.23 -0.36
N GLU A 498 14.83 3.89 -1.01
CA GLU A 498 14.54 2.53 -1.44
C GLU A 498 15.55 2.05 -2.50
N ASP A 499 15.92 2.90 -3.46
CA ASP A 499 16.93 2.56 -4.47
C ASP A 499 18.34 2.44 -3.87
N GLU A 500 18.69 3.27 -2.88
CA GLU A 500 19.94 3.12 -2.11
C GLU A 500 19.97 1.82 -1.32
N LYS A 501 18.86 1.46 -0.67
CA LYS A 501 18.72 0.18 0.04
C LYS A 501 18.90 -1.00 -0.90
N ARG A 502 18.28 -0.98 -2.09
CA ARG A 502 18.47 -2.04 -3.11
C ARG A 502 19.94 -2.23 -3.49
N LYS A 503 20.66 -1.13 -3.73
CA LYS A 503 22.10 -1.18 -4.02
C LYS A 503 22.91 -1.77 -2.86
N SER A 504 22.59 -1.38 -1.62
CA SER A 504 23.23 -1.95 -0.43
C SER A 504 22.97 -3.46 -0.31
N ASP A 505 21.75 -3.92 -0.56
CA ASP A 505 21.39 -5.33 -0.53
C ASP A 505 22.13 -6.13 -1.62
N GLU A 506 22.33 -5.56 -2.81
CA GLU A 506 23.15 -6.15 -3.87
C GLU A 506 24.63 -6.27 -3.45
N HIS A 507 25.19 -5.24 -2.81
CA HIS A 507 26.55 -5.29 -2.27
C HIS A 507 26.69 -6.35 -1.17
N LEU A 508 25.70 -6.51 -0.30
CA LEU A 508 25.69 -7.55 0.73
C LEU A 508 25.70 -8.95 0.10
N LYS A 509 24.87 -9.19 -0.92
CA LYS A 509 24.87 -10.46 -1.66
C LYS A 509 26.22 -10.76 -2.31
N SER A 510 26.79 -9.77 -3.00
CA SER A 510 28.12 -9.93 -3.62
C SER A 510 29.22 -10.21 -2.59
N ASN A 511 29.19 -9.55 -1.43
CA ASN A 511 30.13 -9.80 -0.34
C ASN A 511 29.96 -11.21 0.24
N GLN A 512 28.73 -11.70 0.37
CA GLN A 512 28.46 -13.06 0.81
C GLN A 512 29.05 -14.08 -0.17
N GLU A 513 28.82 -13.91 -1.49
CA GLU A 513 29.41 -14.78 -2.51
C GLU A 513 30.95 -14.77 -2.50
N LEU A 514 31.56 -13.60 -2.29
CA LEU A 514 33.01 -13.49 -2.15
C LEU A 514 33.52 -14.21 -0.89
N SER A 515 32.80 -14.10 0.22
CA SER A 515 33.11 -14.81 1.46
C SER A 515 33.04 -16.33 1.29
N GLU A 516 32.00 -16.82 0.59
CA GLU A 516 31.85 -18.24 0.27
C GLU A 516 33.01 -18.74 -0.61
N LYS A 517 33.38 -17.98 -1.66
CA LYS A 517 34.54 -18.29 -2.51
C LYS A 517 35.86 -18.32 -1.72
N LEU A 518 36.07 -17.35 -0.83
CA LEU A 518 37.25 -17.30 0.04
C LEU A 518 37.30 -18.51 0.97
N SER A 519 36.16 -18.91 1.55
CA SER A 519 36.09 -20.10 2.40
C SER A 519 36.43 -21.39 1.63
N GLY A 520 35.94 -21.51 0.39
CA GLY A 520 36.27 -22.63 -0.50
C GLY A 520 37.76 -22.69 -0.83
N LEU A 521 38.35 -21.56 -1.25
CA LEU A 521 39.79 -21.47 -1.51
C LEU A 521 40.64 -21.77 -0.26
N GLN A 522 40.17 -21.36 0.92
CA GLN A 522 40.85 -21.65 2.18
C GLN A 522 40.83 -23.16 2.49
N GLN A 523 39.70 -23.84 2.26
CA GLN A 523 39.62 -25.29 2.41
C GLN A 523 40.53 -26.02 1.41
N GLU A 524 40.52 -25.61 0.13
CA GLU A 524 41.40 -26.18 -0.89
C GLU A 524 42.89 -26.02 -0.53
N LYS A 525 43.27 -24.84 -0.03
CA LYS A 525 44.62 -24.57 0.45
C LYS A 525 45.02 -25.52 1.58
N GLU A 526 44.14 -25.76 2.56
CA GLU A 526 44.43 -26.69 3.66
C GLU A 526 44.55 -28.14 3.17
N VAL A 527 43.65 -28.59 2.29
CA VAL A 527 43.75 -29.92 1.66
C VAL A 527 45.07 -30.08 0.90
N LEU A 528 45.50 -29.04 0.17
CA LEU A 528 46.80 -29.06 -0.51
C LEU A 528 47.95 -29.12 0.47
N ARG A 529 47.92 -28.34 1.57
CA ARG A 529 48.95 -28.41 2.63
C ARG A 529 49.05 -29.81 3.22
N GLU A 530 47.93 -30.48 3.48
CA GLU A 530 47.91 -31.86 3.96
C GLU A 530 48.55 -32.83 2.96
N LYS A 531 48.21 -32.71 1.66
CA LYS A 531 48.81 -33.52 0.58
C LYS A 531 50.33 -33.31 0.49
N TYR A 532 50.80 -32.06 0.51
CA TYR A 532 52.23 -31.76 0.54
C TYR A 532 52.92 -32.32 1.79
N GLY A 533 52.27 -32.22 2.96
CA GLY A 533 52.77 -32.82 4.20
C GLY A 533 52.87 -34.35 4.13
N GLN A 534 51.91 -35.03 3.49
CA GLN A 534 51.97 -36.48 3.26
C GLN A 534 53.09 -36.85 2.29
N LEU A 535 53.24 -36.12 1.19
CA LEU A 535 54.30 -36.35 0.20
C LEU A 535 55.69 -36.18 0.84
N LEU A 536 55.86 -35.15 1.68
CA LEU A 536 57.11 -34.94 2.40
C LEU A 536 57.43 -36.11 3.34
N LYS A 537 56.45 -36.61 4.09
CA LYS A 537 56.62 -37.81 4.93
C LYS A 537 57.01 -39.05 4.11
N GLN A 538 56.42 -39.24 2.93
CA GLN A 538 56.79 -40.34 2.03
C GLN A 538 58.23 -40.18 1.52
N PHE A 539 58.63 -38.97 1.17
CA PHE A 539 60.00 -38.66 0.75
C PHE A 539 61.00 -38.94 1.87
N ASP A 540 60.73 -38.52 3.10
CA ASP A 540 61.57 -38.80 4.28
C ASP A 540 61.76 -40.30 4.51
N VAL A 541 60.70 -41.10 4.32
CA VAL A 541 60.78 -42.57 4.39
C VAL A 541 61.66 -43.11 3.27
N HIS A 542 61.49 -42.62 2.03
CA HIS A 542 62.30 -43.05 0.90
C HIS A 542 63.79 -42.76 1.10
N VAL A 543 64.13 -41.54 1.54
CA VAL A 543 65.51 -41.13 1.84
C VAL A 543 66.11 -41.99 2.95
N ARG A 544 65.37 -42.27 4.03
CA ARG A 544 65.83 -43.16 5.11
C ARG A 544 66.11 -44.58 4.59
N ASN A 545 65.19 -45.17 3.84
CA ASN A 545 65.36 -46.50 3.26
C ASN A 545 66.56 -46.58 2.30
N TYR A 546 66.75 -45.55 1.47
CA TYR A 546 67.90 -45.47 0.57
C TYR A 546 69.21 -45.40 1.36
N ASN A 547 69.28 -44.53 2.37
CA ASN A 547 70.45 -44.36 3.22
C ASN A 547 70.79 -45.66 3.96
N GLU A 548 69.80 -46.34 4.54
CA GLU A 548 69.98 -47.65 5.18
C GLU A 548 70.55 -48.70 4.22
N LYS A 549 69.97 -48.81 3.02
CA LYS A 549 70.50 -49.70 1.97
C LYS A 549 71.92 -49.34 1.60
N HIS A 550 72.23 -48.05 1.42
CA HIS A 550 73.57 -47.59 1.10
C HIS A 550 74.57 -47.96 2.21
N GLN A 551 74.24 -47.72 3.48
CA GLN A 551 75.08 -48.09 4.62
C GLN A 551 75.28 -49.61 4.71
N HIS A 552 74.23 -50.41 4.44
CA HIS A 552 74.34 -51.86 4.41
C HIS A 552 75.34 -52.34 3.34
N HIS A 553 75.25 -51.81 2.12
CA HIS A 553 76.20 -52.13 1.03
C HIS A 553 77.62 -51.69 1.39
N LYS A 554 77.79 -50.48 1.94
CA LYS A 554 79.08 -49.97 2.41
C LYS A 554 79.70 -50.91 3.46
N ALA A 555 78.91 -51.39 4.43
CA ALA A 555 79.36 -52.34 5.44
C ALA A 555 79.70 -53.72 4.85
N LYS A 556 78.93 -54.21 3.87
CA LYS A 556 79.22 -55.47 3.16
C LYS A 556 80.51 -55.39 2.36
N LEU A 557 80.73 -54.29 1.63
CA LEU A 557 81.97 -54.03 0.90
C LEU A 557 83.17 -53.92 1.83
N ARG A 558 83.04 -53.24 2.98
CA ARG A 558 84.09 -53.19 4.01
C ARG A 558 84.46 -54.59 4.48
N ARG A 559 83.47 -55.44 4.82
CA ARG A 559 83.72 -56.85 5.20
C ARG A 559 84.43 -57.67 4.12
N VAL A 560 84.07 -57.48 2.85
CA VAL A 560 84.76 -58.15 1.72
C VAL A 560 86.20 -57.64 1.59
N LYS A 561 86.40 -56.31 1.65
CA LYS A 561 87.71 -55.68 1.61
C LYS A 561 88.61 -56.23 2.72
N ASP A 562 88.14 -56.23 3.97
CA ASP A 562 88.91 -56.67 5.13
C ASP A 562 89.33 -58.15 4.99
N ARG A 563 88.45 -59.02 4.47
CA ARG A 563 88.79 -60.42 4.17
C ARG A 563 89.86 -60.55 3.08
N LEU A 564 89.74 -59.79 2.00
CA LEU A 564 90.72 -59.82 0.91
C LEU A 564 92.08 -59.30 1.37
N VAL A 565 92.10 -58.22 2.16
CA VAL A 565 93.33 -57.70 2.78
C VAL A 565 93.98 -58.78 3.65
N HIS A 566 93.21 -59.44 4.51
CA HIS A 566 93.74 -60.52 5.35
C HIS A 566 94.27 -61.72 4.54
N GLU A 567 93.58 -62.12 3.48
CA GLU A 567 94.02 -63.19 2.57
C GLU A 567 95.32 -62.81 1.85
N VAL A 568 95.44 -61.55 1.39
CA VAL A 568 96.69 -61.04 0.79
C VAL A 568 97.82 -61.06 1.81
N GLU A 569 97.59 -60.59 3.04
CA GLU A 569 98.60 -60.65 4.12
C GLU A 569 99.06 -62.10 4.42
N LEU A 570 98.16 -63.08 4.37
CA LEU A 570 98.51 -64.50 4.53
C LEU A 570 99.34 -65.03 3.36
N ARG A 571 98.99 -64.64 2.13
CA ARG A 571 99.74 -65.00 0.91
C ARG A 571 101.12 -64.38 0.92
N ASP A 572 101.24 -63.10 1.28
CA ASP A 572 102.52 -62.39 1.39
C ASP A 572 103.42 -63.10 2.40
N LYS A 573 102.91 -63.43 3.59
CA LYS A 573 103.65 -64.23 4.59
C LYS A 573 104.06 -65.60 4.07
N LYS A 574 103.26 -66.25 3.20
CA LYS A 574 103.62 -67.54 2.59
C LYS A 574 104.67 -67.37 1.50
N ILE A 575 104.59 -66.32 0.69
CA ILE A 575 105.59 -65.95 -0.30
C ILE A 575 106.92 -65.68 0.39
N GLU A 576 106.96 -64.87 1.45
CA GLU A 576 108.17 -64.59 2.23
C GLU A 576 108.85 -65.89 2.73
N LYS A 577 108.05 -66.86 3.20
CA LYS A 577 108.55 -68.19 3.61
C LYS A 577 109.12 -68.98 2.44
N LEU A 578 108.39 -69.07 1.32
CA LEU A 578 108.85 -69.78 0.12
C LEU A 578 110.10 -69.13 -0.48
N GLU A 579 110.18 -67.80 -0.51
CA GLU A 579 111.37 -67.07 -0.91
C GLU A 579 112.56 -67.38 0.00
N HIS A 580 112.33 -67.49 1.31
CA HIS A 580 113.37 -67.91 2.26
C HIS A 580 113.85 -69.35 1.98
N GLU A 581 112.93 -70.29 1.74
CA GLU A 581 113.25 -71.67 1.35
C GLU A 581 114.03 -71.73 0.02
N ILE A 582 113.60 -70.99 -1.01
CA ILE A 582 114.30 -70.89 -2.30
C ILE A 582 115.71 -70.33 -2.09
N ARG A 583 115.88 -69.30 -1.25
CA ARG A 583 117.21 -68.76 -0.91
C ARG A 583 118.11 -69.84 -0.30
N ILE A 584 117.61 -70.67 0.61
CA ILE A 584 118.37 -71.78 1.21
C ILE A 584 118.71 -72.84 0.15
N LEU A 585 117.73 -73.32 -0.62
CA LEU A 585 117.94 -74.33 -1.66
C LEU A 585 118.93 -73.84 -2.73
N HIS A 586 118.89 -72.55 -3.07
CA HIS A 586 119.86 -71.94 -3.98
C HIS A 586 121.28 -72.00 -3.40
N GLN A 587 121.46 -71.65 -2.12
CA GLN A 587 122.75 -71.77 -1.44
C GLN A 587 123.24 -73.24 -1.40
N GLU A 588 122.35 -74.22 -1.19
CA GLU A 588 122.69 -75.64 -1.22
C GLU A 588 123.06 -76.12 -2.63
N LYS A 589 122.28 -75.74 -3.65
CA LYS A 589 122.61 -76.01 -5.06
C LYS A 589 123.96 -75.41 -5.44
N GLU A 590 124.25 -74.19 -4.99
CA GLU A 590 125.56 -73.57 -5.20
C GLU A 590 126.69 -74.29 -4.46
N LYS A 591 126.44 -74.81 -3.25
CA LYS A 591 127.40 -75.68 -2.54
C LYS A 591 127.62 -76.99 -3.29
N VAL A 592 126.57 -77.67 -3.75
CA VAL A 592 126.67 -78.91 -4.54
C VAL A 592 127.35 -78.65 -5.89
N SER A 593 127.03 -77.55 -6.57
CA SER A 593 127.70 -77.13 -7.81
C SER A 593 129.19 -76.83 -7.58
N ARG A 594 129.55 -76.20 -6.45
CA ARG A 594 130.94 -76.03 -6.01
C ARG A 594 131.63 -77.37 -5.71
N ASN A 595 130.95 -78.30 -5.05
CA ASN A 595 131.48 -79.64 -4.76
C ASN A 595 131.64 -80.50 -6.02
N VAL A 596 130.70 -80.43 -6.97
CA VAL A 596 130.80 -81.12 -8.27
C VAL A 596 131.91 -80.50 -9.13
N LYS A 597 132.05 -79.17 -9.13
CA LYS A 597 133.20 -78.49 -9.77
C LYS A 597 134.53 -78.84 -9.10
N SER A 598 134.58 -79.01 -7.77
CA SER A 598 135.81 -79.43 -7.08
C SER A 598 136.13 -80.92 -7.32
N SER A 599 135.13 -81.81 -7.39
CA SER A 599 135.32 -83.21 -7.80
C SER A 599 135.74 -83.35 -9.26
N LEU A 600 135.22 -82.53 -10.19
CA LEU A 600 135.66 -82.49 -11.59
C LEU A 600 137.08 -81.91 -11.78
N MET A 601 137.60 -81.17 -10.80
CA MET A 601 138.98 -80.61 -10.82
C MET A 601 140.03 -81.50 -10.12
N CYS A 602 139.62 -82.53 -9.35
CA CYS A 602 140.53 -83.36 -8.54
C CYS A 602 140.84 -84.77 -9.08
N CYS A 603 140.35 -85.17 -10.26
CA CYS A 603 140.84 -86.35 -10.98
C CYS A 603 141.09 -85.98 -12.45
N GLY A 604 142.35 -85.63 -12.74
CA GLY A 604 142.79 -85.01 -13.98
C GLY A 604 143.02 -85.96 -15.17
N SER A 605 143.21 -85.32 -16.32
CA SER A 605 143.95 -85.80 -17.50
C SER A 605 143.68 -87.21 -18.01
N ALA A 606 142.73 -87.37 -18.95
CA ALA A 606 142.92 -88.11 -20.20
C ALA A 606 141.73 -87.96 -21.17
N HIS A 607 142.06 -87.56 -22.41
CA HIS A 607 141.48 -88.01 -23.70
C HIS A 607 139.99 -87.81 -24.05
N SER A 608 139.80 -86.87 -25.01
CA SER A 608 139.31 -87.14 -26.38
C SER A 608 137.84 -87.56 -26.63
N ARG A 609 137.20 -86.71 -27.43
CA ARG A 609 136.27 -86.96 -28.57
C ARG A 609 134.74 -86.92 -28.36
N LYS A 610 134.15 -86.09 -29.23
CA LYS A 610 132.85 -86.17 -29.94
C LYS A 610 131.63 -85.42 -29.36
N SER A 611 131.36 -84.28 -30.02
CA SER A 611 130.05 -83.71 -30.46
C SER A 611 129.09 -84.77 -31.08
N PRO A 612 127.80 -84.55 -31.43
CA PRO A 612 126.86 -83.38 -31.43
C PRO A 612 125.42 -83.78 -30.94
N PRO A 613 124.25 -83.25 -31.43
CA PRO A 613 123.71 -81.88 -31.64
C PRO A 613 122.27 -81.67 -31.07
N ALA A 614 121.69 -80.49 -31.34
CA ALA A 614 120.27 -80.28 -31.73
C ALA A 614 119.19 -80.42 -30.63
N LEU A 615 117.99 -79.81 -30.65
CA LEU A 615 117.18 -79.00 -31.57
C LEU A 615 116.11 -78.33 -30.63
N ILE A 616 115.76 -77.03 -30.76
CA ILE A 616 114.52 -76.45 -31.36
C ILE A 616 113.20 -76.99 -30.70
N ILE A 617 112.19 -76.18 -30.31
CA ILE A 617 110.94 -75.89 -31.09
C ILE A 617 109.91 -75.20 -30.16
N LEU A 618 109.51 -73.95 -30.47
CA LEU A 618 108.19 -73.47 -30.99
C LEU A 618 107.10 -73.32 -29.88
N GLN A 619 106.03 -72.51 -29.95
CA GLN A 619 105.40 -71.67 -30.98
C GLN A 619 104.36 -70.76 -30.27
N SER A 620 104.20 -69.51 -30.73
CA SER A 620 102.95 -68.84 -31.15
C SER A 620 101.66 -68.84 -30.29
N LEU A 621 101.03 -67.66 -30.14
CA LEU A 621 99.80 -67.28 -30.87
C LEU A 621 99.29 -65.86 -30.52
N HIS A 622 98.49 -65.35 -31.45
CA HIS A 622 98.02 -63.98 -31.67
C HIS A 622 96.56 -63.80 -31.19
N THR A 623 96.00 -62.58 -31.35
CA THR A 623 94.55 -62.17 -31.38
C THR A 623 93.78 -62.08 -30.03
N LEU A 624 92.88 -61.12 -29.73
CA LEU A 624 92.01 -60.17 -30.46
C LEU A 624 91.63 -58.93 -29.59
N GLY A 625 91.34 -57.79 -30.25
CA GLY A 625 90.21 -56.83 -30.04
C GLY A 625 89.92 -56.21 -28.66
N SER A 626 89.32 -55.03 -28.48
CA SER A 626 88.66 -54.06 -29.36
C SER A 626 88.37 -52.76 -28.57
N HIS A 627 88.44 -51.63 -29.26
CA HIS A 627 87.69 -50.36 -29.14
C HIS A 627 87.06 -49.87 -27.80
N PHE A 628 87.29 -48.59 -27.41
CA PHE A 628 86.38 -47.42 -27.54
C PHE A 628 86.69 -46.25 -26.56
N PHE A 629 86.75 -45.01 -27.08
CA PHE A 629 86.41 -43.72 -26.43
C PHE A 629 84.89 -43.66 -26.10
N PRO A 630 84.25 -42.57 -25.62
CA PRO A 630 84.60 -41.50 -24.67
C PRO A 630 83.59 -41.40 -23.50
N LEU A 631 83.90 -40.67 -22.42
CA LEU A 631 82.92 -40.24 -21.42
C LEU A 631 82.62 -38.75 -21.60
N HIS A 632 81.48 -38.45 -22.20
CA HIS A 632 80.78 -37.18 -22.12
C HIS A 632 79.33 -37.46 -21.73
N LEU A 633 78.77 -36.53 -20.95
CA LEU A 633 77.35 -36.19 -20.77
C LEU A 633 76.58 -36.61 -19.48
N LEU A 634 76.31 -35.56 -18.69
CA LEU A 634 75.04 -35.11 -18.10
C LEU A 634 74.31 -35.92 -17.01
N LEU A 635 74.14 -35.29 -15.85
CA LEU A 635 72.87 -35.21 -15.13
C LEU A 635 72.80 -33.92 -14.28
N VAL A 636 71.99 -32.97 -14.76
CA VAL A 636 71.13 -32.09 -13.97
C VAL A 636 69.83 -32.84 -13.71
#